data_AF-A0A1C4S0H2-F1
#
_entry.id   AF-A0A1C4S0H2-F1
#
_cell.length_a   1.000
_cell.length_b   1.000
_cell.length_c   1.000
_cell.angle_alpha   90.00
_cell.angle_beta   90.00
_cell.angle_gamma   90.00
#
_symmetry.space_group_name_H-M   'P 1'
#
loop_
_entity.id
_entity.type
_entity.pdbx_description
1 polymer ?
#
loop_
_entity_poly.entity_id
_entity_poly.type
_entity_poly.pdbx_seq_one_letter_code
_entity_poly.pdbx_strand_id
1 'polypeptide(L)'
;MHTDFDACVRAVQSKDARFDGWFFTAVLTTRIYCRPSCPVVPPKVENMTFYPSAAAAQQAGFRACKRCRPDASPGSPQWNERADLVARAMRLIADGVVDRDGVPGLAARLGYSERQIERQLFAELGAGPLALARSQRAQTARLLIETTAMPMGDVAYAAGFGSIRTFNDTVRAVFALSPGELRGRVAKGRPSAAAGVITLRLPFRRPLTPDNLFGHLAATAVPGVEEWRAGAYRRTLRLPHGPGIVALRPRPDHVACQLWLADWRDLAQAISRCRRLLDLDADPSAVDASLAADPLLAPLVAQAPGRRVPRVVDGPEFAVRAVLGQQISTAAARTHAGRLVAAYGEPVADPAGGLTHLFPSTAALAEHDPAELAMPQTRKSTLSALLQALLDGELDLDVGSDWQRTRARLASLPGFGPWTVETIAMRALGDPDAFLPTDLGVRYAARDLGLPTTPAALLKHAAAWQPWRAYATQYLWATGDHPINMLPPSGPEAPARGRLPCEERRFTMTTTVQTSWDSPCGPLTLVAREGALAGLYMTDHRHRPALETFGPWVEPGELPLFADVSEQLTAYFAGDRTAFDVPLGLAGTPFQQRVWSALCDIPYGETVSYGELAAVLGQPGASRAVGLANGKNPISIVVPCHRVIGANGSLTGYGGGLDRKRWLLGFERGRTQPMLI
;
A
#
# COMPACT_ATOMS: atom_id res chain seq x y z
N MET A 1 22.23 -9.91 -23.51
CA MET A 1 22.75 -8.54 -23.59
C MET A 1 24.25 -8.48 -23.30
N HIS A 2 24.74 -8.89 -22.13
CA HIS A 2 26.18 -8.80 -21.77
C HIS A 2 27.15 -9.53 -22.72
N THR A 3 26.64 -10.47 -23.53
CA THR A 3 27.38 -11.22 -24.55
C THR A 3 27.51 -10.48 -25.88
N ASP A 4 26.69 -9.45 -26.13
CA ASP A 4 26.78 -8.60 -27.32
C ASP A 4 27.67 -7.39 -26.99
N PHE A 5 28.94 -7.52 -27.35
CA PHE A 5 29.97 -6.53 -27.04
C PHE A 5 29.64 -5.15 -27.62
N ASP A 6 29.20 -5.08 -28.88
CA ASP A 6 28.92 -3.82 -29.56
C ASP A 6 27.68 -3.12 -28.98
N ALA A 7 26.64 -3.88 -28.63
CA ALA A 7 25.48 -3.31 -27.94
C ALA A 7 25.85 -2.76 -26.56
N CYS A 8 26.68 -3.47 -25.80
CA CYS A 8 27.16 -2.99 -24.51
C CYS A 8 28.03 -1.73 -24.64
N VAL A 9 28.92 -1.66 -25.63
CA VAL A 9 29.72 -0.46 -25.91
C VAL A 9 28.83 0.74 -26.23
N ARG A 10 27.82 0.57 -27.10
CA ARG A 10 26.86 1.64 -27.43
C ARG A 10 26.12 2.15 -26.19
N ALA A 11 25.65 1.24 -25.34
CA ALA A 11 24.95 1.59 -24.10
C ALA A 11 25.83 2.37 -23.10
N VAL A 12 27.12 2.03 -23.01
CA VAL A 12 28.08 2.75 -22.15
C VAL A 12 28.41 4.13 -22.73
N GLN A 13 28.61 4.22 -24.05
CA GLN A 13 28.91 5.49 -24.72
C GLN A 13 27.74 6.48 -24.64
N SER A 14 26.50 6.00 -24.76
CA SER A 14 25.29 6.81 -24.59
C SER A 14 24.98 7.16 -23.13
N LYS A 15 25.69 6.56 -22.16
CA LYS A 15 25.45 6.69 -20.71
C LYS A 15 23.99 6.40 -20.32
N ASP A 16 23.39 5.43 -20.97
CA ASP A 16 21.97 5.16 -20.84
C ASP A 16 21.64 4.40 -19.55
N ALA A 17 20.91 5.06 -18.65
CA ALA A 17 20.54 4.54 -17.34
C ALA A 17 19.55 3.37 -17.41
N ARG A 18 18.87 3.16 -18.54
CA ARG A 18 17.97 2.00 -18.73
C ARG A 18 18.72 0.68 -18.60
N PHE A 19 19.97 0.65 -19.03
CA PHE A 19 20.82 -0.55 -18.96
C PHE A 19 21.52 -0.74 -17.61
N ASP A 20 21.34 0.15 -16.63
CA ASP A 20 21.88 -0.06 -15.28
C ASP A 20 21.32 -1.37 -14.70
N GLY A 21 22.21 -2.25 -14.23
CA GLY A 21 21.86 -3.55 -13.66
C GLY A 21 21.66 -4.68 -14.68
N TRP A 22 21.54 -4.38 -15.98
CA TRP A 22 21.50 -5.40 -17.05
C TRP A 22 22.86 -6.05 -17.30
N PHE A 23 23.92 -5.25 -17.17
CA PHE A 23 25.30 -5.70 -17.22
C PHE A 23 26.19 -4.69 -16.48
N PHE A 24 27.42 -5.10 -16.20
CA PHE A 24 28.43 -4.29 -15.54
C PHE A 24 29.66 -4.19 -16.45
N THR A 25 30.17 -2.98 -16.62
CA THR A 25 31.37 -2.72 -17.43
C THR A 25 32.59 -2.79 -16.54
N ALA A 26 33.46 -3.77 -16.75
CA ALA A 26 34.73 -3.92 -16.08
C ALA A 26 35.87 -3.32 -16.93
N VAL A 27 36.68 -2.48 -16.30
CA VAL A 27 37.78 -1.76 -16.93
C VAL A 27 39.08 -2.51 -16.65
N LEU A 28 39.67 -3.10 -17.68
CA LEU A 28 40.83 -4.00 -17.56
C LEU A 28 42.04 -3.33 -16.91
N THR A 29 42.30 -2.07 -17.27
CA THR A 29 43.47 -1.30 -16.79
C THR A 29 43.39 -0.90 -15.33
N THR A 30 42.19 -0.55 -14.84
CA THR A 30 42.01 -0.04 -13.47
C THR A 30 41.49 -1.09 -12.50
N ARG A 31 41.06 -2.25 -13.00
CA ARG A 31 40.35 -3.30 -12.24
C ARG A 31 39.12 -2.76 -11.50
N ILE A 32 38.40 -1.85 -12.14
CA ILE A 32 37.15 -1.26 -11.62
C ILE A 32 35.99 -1.73 -12.48
N TYR A 33 34.87 -2.13 -11.86
CA TYR A 33 33.60 -2.28 -12.58
C TYR A 33 32.66 -1.08 -12.33
N CYS A 34 31.87 -0.75 -13.35
CA CYS A 34 31.00 0.42 -13.45
C CYS A 34 29.62 0.02 -13.98
N ARG A 35 28.62 0.89 -13.78
CA ARG A 35 27.31 0.79 -14.43
C ARG A 35 27.35 1.47 -15.80
N PRO A 36 26.49 1.09 -16.76
CA PRO A 36 26.48 1.69 -18.11
C PRO A 36 26.32 3.21 -18.11
N SER A 37 25.48 3.76 -17.23
CA SER A 37 25.30 5.23 -17.13
C SER A 37 26.32 5.94 -16.24
N CYS A 38 27.52 5.38 -16.09
CA CYS A 38 28.58 6.02 -15.33
C CYS A 38 28.84 7.45 -15.86
N PRO A 39 28.85 8.49 -15.01
CA PRO A 39 29.06 9.87 -15.47
C PRO A 39 30.51 10.12 -15.93
N VAL A 40 31.46 9.26 -15.53
CA VAL A 40 32.86 9.33 -15.93
C VAL A 40 32.99 9.11 -17.44
N VAL A 41 34.04 9.68 -18.05
CA VAL A 41 34.36 9.43 -19.45
C VAL A 41 34.50 7.91 -19.68
N PRO A 42 33.78 7.32 -20.66
CA PRO A 42 33.91 5.92 -20.99
C PRO A 42 35.37 5.54 -21.29
N PRO A 43 35.87 4.39 -20.80
CA PRO A 43 37.19 3.91 -21.17
C PRO A 43 37.29 3.64 -22.68
N LYS A 44 38.50 3.39 -23.18
CA LYS A 44 38.66 2.89 -24.56
C LYS A 44 38.01 1.51 -24.67
N VAL A 45 37.44 1.21 -25.83
CA VAL A 45 36.74 -0.05 -26.11
C VAL A 45 37.62 -1.27 -25.83
N GLU A 46 38.90 -1.22 -26.22
CA GLU A 46 39.92 -2.27 -25.95
C GLU A 46 40.13 -2.58 -24.45
N ASN A 47 39.75 -1.65 -23.56
CA ASN A 47 39.91 -1.79 -22.11
C ASN A 47 38.60 -2.16 -21.41
N MET A 48 37.53 -2.47 -22.16
CA MET A 48 36.22 -2.86 -21.65
C MET A 48 36.05 -4.38 -21.70
N THR A 49 35.48 -4.93 -20.63
CA THR A 49 34.83 -6.25 -20.66
C THR A 49 33.53 -6.18 -19.88
N PHE A 50 32.60 -7.10 -20.11
CA PHE A 50 31.25 -7.02 -19.59
C PHE A 50 30.89 -8.26 -18.76
N TYR A 51 30.22 -8.04 -17.63
CA TYR A 51 29.76 -9.09 -16.74
C TYR A 51 28.23 -9.00 -16.53
N PRO A 52 27.52 -10.12 -16.42
CA PRO A 52 26.07 -10.14 -16.21
C PRO A 52 25.65 -9.66 -14.81
N SER A 53 26.52 -9.78 -13.80
CA SER A 53 26.21 -9.40 -12.43
C SER A 53 27.39 -8.73 -11.72
N ALA A 54 27.10 -7.93 -10.69
CA ALA A 54 28.12 -7.35 -9.84
C ALA A 54 28.93 -8.46 -9.12
N ALA A 55 28.27 -9.56 -8.74
CA ALA A 55 28.94 -10.71 -8.13
C ALA A 55 29.96 -11.36 -9.06
N ALA A 56 29.64 -11.53 -10.35
CA ALA A 56 30.57 -12.05 -11.35
C ALA A 56 31.79 -11.13 -11.54
N ALA A 57 31.57 -9.82 -11.64
CA ALA A 57 32.66 -8.85 -11.73
C ALA A 57 33.57 -8.88 -10.48
N GLN A 58 32.98 -9.00 -9.29
CA GLN A 58 33.74 -9.11 -8.04
C GLN A 58 34.54 -10.42 -7.96
N GLN A 59 33.97 -11.55 -8.38
CA GLN A 59 34.69 -12.83 -8.46
C GLN A 59 35.87 -12.79 -9.45
N ALA A 60 35.71 -12.04 -10.54
CA ALA A 60 36.80 -11.77 -11.49
C ALA A 60 37.85 -10.76 -10.98
N GLY A 61 37.75 -10.31 -9.72
CA GLY A 61 38.73 -9.45 -9.06
C GLY A 61 38.58 -7.95 -9.33
N PHE A 62 37.44 -7.51 -9.87
CA PHE A 62 37.17 -6.09 -10.08
C PHE A 62 36.50 -5.47 -8.85
N ARG A 63 36.93 -4.27 -8.45
CA ARG A 63 36.30 -3.51 -7.37
C ARG A 63 35.21 -2.56 -7.88
N ALA A 64 34.26 -2.21 -7.03
CA ALA A 64 33.19 -1.28 -7.40
C ALA A 64 33.72 0.14 -7.67
N CYS A 65 33.18 0.80 -8.70
CA CYS A 65 33.49 2.19 -8.98
C CYS A 65 33.01 3.11 -7.85
N LYS A 66 33.94 3.92 -7.32
CA LYS A 66 33.67 4.86 -6.22
C LYS A 66 32.78 6.04 -6.67
N ARG A 67 32.69 6.31 -7.98
CA ARG A 67 31.94 7.44 -8.55
C ARG A 67 30.50 7.07 -8.91
N CYS A 68 30.30 6.06 -9.77
CA CYS A 68 28.96 5.68 -10.22
C CYS A 68 28.23 4.72 -9.27
N ARG A 69 28.96 4.09 -8.34
CA ARG A 69 28.43 3.18 -7.31
C ARG A 69 27.53 2.10 -7.94
N PRO A 70 28.10 1.25 -8.81
CA PRO A 70 27.33 0.26 -9.56
C PRO A 70 26.63 -0.74 -8.63
N ASP A 71 27.24 -1.01 -7.49
CA ASP A 71 26.71 -1.79 -6.37
C ASP A 71 25.42 -1.22 -5.77
N ALA A 72 25.12 0.08 -5.94
CA ALA A 72 23.88 0.68 -5.47
C ALA A 72 22.76 0.66 -6.53
N SER A 73 23.04 0.14 -7.73
CA SER A 73 22.03 0.04 -8.80
C SER A 73 21.06 -1.11 -8.49
N PRO A 74 19.77 -0.96 -8.82
CA PRO A 74 18.86 -2.10 -8.86
C PRO A 74 19.46 -3.25 -9.67
N GLY A 75 19.19 -4.49 -9.28
CA GLY A 75 19.55 -5.66 -10.09
C GLY A 75 18.89 -5.63 -11.48
N SER A 76 19.23 -6.59 -12.35
CA SER A 76 18.61 -6.69 -13.67
C SER A 76 17.07 -6.77 -13.54
N PRO A 77 16.32 -5.95 -14.30
CA PRO A 77 14.85 -5.98 -14.24
C PRO A 77 14.27 -7.29 -14.76
N GLN A 78 15.02 -8.04 -15.58
CA GLN A 78 14.60 -9.34 -16.12
C GLN A 78 14.19 -10.35 -15.02
N TRP A 79 14.74 -10.23 -13.81
CA TRP A 79 14.41 -11.12 -12.70
C TRP A 79 13.02 -10.85 -12.10
N ASN A 80 12.45 -9.67 -12.35
CA ASN A 80 11.11 -9.31 -11.92
C ASN A 80 10.04 -9.81 -12.90
N GLU A 81 10.44 -10.18 -14.11
CA GLU A 81 9.57 -10.61 -15.21
C GLU A 81 9.56 -12.13 -15.37
N ARG A 82 10.73 -12.77 -15.22
CA ARG A 82 10.90 -14.20 -15.45
C ARG A 82 10.33 -15.02 -14.28
N ALA A 83 9.69 -16.14 -14.61
CA ALA A 83 9.16 -17.11 -13.64
C ALA A 83 10.09 -18.33 -13.42
N ASP A 84 11.24 -18.39 -14.11
CA ASP A 84 12.13 -19.54 -14.08
C ASP A 84 12.94 -19.67 -12.79
N LEU A 85 13.70 -20.78 -12.72
CA LEU A 85 14.53 -21.15 -11.59
C LEU A 85 15.52 -20.05 -11.16
N VAL A 86 16.17 -19.37 -12.12
CA VAL A 86 17.19 -18.35 -11.81
C VAL A 86 16.52 -17.11 -11.24
N ALA A 87 15.41 -16.66 -11.81
CA ALA A 87 14.65 -15.53 -11.31
C ALA A 87 14.08 -15.80 -9.90
N ARG A 88 13.50 -16.99 -9.69
CA ARG A 88 13.01 -17.44 -8.37
C ARG A 88 14.14 -17.48 -7.34
N ALA A 89 15.29 -18.03 -7.72
CA ALA A 89 16.48 -18.06 -6.85
C ALA A 89 16.96 -16.65 -6.49
N MET A 90 17.03 -15.73 -7.45
CA MET A 90 17.41 -14.34 -7.18
C MET A 90 16.44 -13.63 -6.24
N ARG A 91 15.13 -13.87 -6.36
CA ARG A 91 14.12 -13.33 -5.43
C ARG A 91 14.29 -13.88 -4.02
N LEU A 92 14.57 -15.18 -3.88
CA LEU A 92 14.83 -15.81 -2.58
C LEU A 92 16.17 -15.36 -1.95
N ILE A 93 17.22 -15.18 -2.77
CA ILE A 93 18.49 -14.59 -2.32
C ILE A 93 18.24 -13.17 -1.82
N ALA A 94 17.48 -12.38 -2.59
CA ALA A 94 17.11 -11.01 -2.21
C ALA A 94 16.31 -10.94 -0.90
N ASP A 95 15.46 -11.94 -0.63
CA ASP A 95 14.72 -12.09 0.63
C ASP A 95 15.59 -12.61 1.80
N GLY A 96 16.86 -12.96 1.55
CA GLY A 96 17.81 -13.38 2.58
C GLY A 96 17.82 -14.87 2.87
N VAL A 97 17.21 -15.71 2.02
CA VAL A 97 17.14 -17.17 2.22
C VAL A 97 18.51 -17.80 2.38
N VAL A 98 19.49 -17.41 1.57
CA VAL A 98 20.85 -17.96 1.65
C VAL A 98 21.55 -17.56 2.95
N ASP A 99 21.22 -16.39 3.51
CA ASP A 99 21.82 -15.92 4.76
C ASP A 99 21.26 -16.65 5.98
N ARG A 100 19.97 -17.02 5.94
CA ARG A 100 19.29 -17.73 7.04
C ARG A 100 19.47 -19.25 6.97
N ASP A 101 19.19 -19.81 5.79
CA ASP A 101 18.98 -21.26 5.59
C ASP A 101 20.11 -21.88 4.73
N GLY A 102 21.07 -21.06 4.28
CA GLY A 102 22.16 -21.49 3.40
C GLY A 102 21.72 -21.84 1.97
N VAL A 103 22.67 -22.34 1.19
CA VAL A 103 22.38 -22.93 -0.13
C VAL A 103 21.47 -24.17 -0.04
N PRO A 104 21.58 -25.04 0.99
CA PRO A 104 20.64 -26.16 1.16
C PRO A 104 19.18 -25.69 1.30
N GLY A 105 18.92 -24.63 2.07
CA GLY A 105 17.57 -24.07 2.22
C GLY A 105 17.02 -23.45 0.94
N LEU A 106 17.87 -22.75 0.18
CA LEU A 106 17.52 -22.27 -1.16
C LEU A 106 17.13 -23.44 -2.09
N ALA A 107 17.90 -24.52 -2.03
CA ALA A 107 17.70 -25.71 -2.85
C ALA A 107 16.40 -26.45 -2.52
N ALA A 108 16.13 -26.64 -1.23
CA ALA A 108 14.90 -27.24 -0.74
C ALA A 108 13.65 -26.46 -1.21
N ARG A 109 13.65 -25.12 -1.07
CA ARG A 109 12.51 -24.28 -1.51
C ARG A 109 12.28 -24.29 -3.01
N LEU A 110 13.34 -24.42 -3.81
CA LEU A 110 13.21 -24.46 -5.26
C LEU A 110 12.85 -25.85 -5.78
N GLY A 111 13.06 -26.90 -4.98
CA GLY A 111 12.85 -28.29 -5.40
C GLY A 111 13.97 -28.86 -6.28
N TYR A 112 15.20 -28.36 -6.14
CA TYR A 112 16.37 -28.78 -6.92
C TYR A 112 17.56 -29.12 -6.03
N SER A 113 18.55 -29.85 -6.58
CA SER A 113 19.82 -30.04 -5.88
C SER A 113 20.67 -28.77 -5.86
N GLU A 114 21.52 -28.61 -4.84
CA GLU A 114 22.46 -27.49 -4.73
C GLU A 114 23.34 -27.35 -5.98
N ARG A 115 23.85 -28.49 -6.50
CA ARG A 115 24.70 -28.53 -7.71
C ARG A 115 23.96 -28.02 -8.96
N GLN A 116 22.68 -28.32 -9.11
CA GLN A 116 21.89 -27.81 -10.24
C GLN A 116 21.70 -26.30 -10.15
N ILE A 117 21.40 -25.79 -8.95
CA ILE A 117 21.21 -24.35 -8.73
C ILE A 117 22.52 -23.59 -8.95
N GLU A 118 23.62 -24.08 -8.37
CA GLU A 118 24.97 -23.56 -8.62
C GLU A 118 25.26 -23.44 -10.11
N ARG A 119 25.05 -24.53 -10.87
CA ARG A 119 25.32 -24.56 -12.31
C ARG A 119 24.45 -23.56 -13.08
N GLN A 120 23.16 -23.49 -12.78
CA GLN A 120 22.24 -22.60 -13.50
C GLN A 120 22.50 -21.12 -13.17
N LEU A 121 22.71 -20.78 -11.90
CA LEU A 121 23.07 -19.42 -11.50
C LEU A 121 24.42 -19.01 -12.10
N PHE A 122 25.41 -19.90 -12.11
CA PHE A 122 26.70 -19.59 -12.71
C PHE A 122 26.60 -19.39 -14.23
N ALA A 123 25.82 -20.22 -14.93
CA ALA A 123 25.63 -20.12 -16.37
C ALA A 123 24.98 -18.79 -16.79
N GLU A 124 23.97 -18.31 -16.04
CA GLU A 124 23.26 -17.08 -16.40
C GLU A 124 23.84 -15.81 -15.78
N LEU A 125 24.33 -15.88 -14.54
CA LEU A 125 24.73 -14.71 -13.74
C LEU A 125 26.25 -14.63 -13.54
N GLY A 126 27.01 -15.61 -14.02
CA GLY A 126 28.46 -15.68 -13.85
C GLY A 126 28.91 -15.85 -12.40
N ALA A 127 27.98 -16.17 -11.48
CA ALA A 127 28.25 -16.29 -10.05
C ALA A 127 27.28 -17.29 -9.39
N GLY A 128 27.79 -18.05 -8.41
CA GLY A 128 26.99 -18.95 -7.59
C GLY A 128 26.20 -18.24 -6.47
N PRO A 129 25.26 -18.95 -5.81
CA PRO A 129 24.35 -18.37 -4.82
C PRO A 129 25.05 -17.68 -3.64
N LEU A 130 26.14 -18.25 -3.12
CA LEU A 130 26.91 -17.63 -2.03
C LEU A 130 27.55 -16.29 -2.42
N ALA A 131 28.03 -16.18 -3.67
CA ALA A 131 28.65 -14.96 -4.17
C ALA A 131 27.62 -13.86 -4.42
N LEU A 132 26.43 -14.24 -4.93
CA LEU A 132 25.29 -13.34 -5.09
C LEU A 132 24.83 -12.79 -3.74
N ALA A 133 24.61 -13.67 -2.75
CA ALA A 133 24.26 -13.26 -1.39
C ALA A 133 25.34 -12.36 -0.76
N ARG A 134 26.62 -12.71 -0.92
CA ARG A 134 27.74 -11.87 -0.44
C ARG A 134 27.74 -10.47 -1.06
N SER A 135 27.49 -10.36 -2.36
CA SER A 135 27.40 -9.06 -3.05
C SER A 135 26.25 -8.22 -2.49
N GLN A 136 25.09 -8.84 -2.22
CA GLN A 136 23.95 -8.16 -1.61
C GLN A 136 24.26 -7.69 -0.17
N ARG A 137 24.86 -8.54 0.66
CA ARG A 137 25.30 -8.15 2.02
C ARG A 137 26.25 -6.97 1.99
N ALA A 138 27.22 -6.96 1.06
CA ALA A 138 28.13 -5.84 0.88
C ALA A 138 27.39 -4.54 0.52
N GLN A 139 26.37 -4.61 -0.34
CA GLN A 139 25.54 -3.47 -0.71
C GLN A 139 24.72 -2.94 0.48
N THR A 140 24.06 -3.82 1.24
CA THR A 140 23.31 -3.45 2.46
C THR A 140 24.23 -2.82 3.50
N ALA A 141 25.40 -3.42 3.74
CA ALA A 141 26.43 -2.88 4.63
C ALA A 141 26.82 -1.47 4.22
N ARG A 142 27.13 -1.25 2.94
CA ARG A 142 27.50 0.08 2.46
C ARG A 142 26.37 1.08 2.63
N LEU A 143 25.14 0.72 2.27
CA LEU A 143 23.97 1.58 2.46
C LEU A 143 23.87 2.02 3.92
N LEU A 144 24.00 1.09 4.86
CA LEU A 144 23.96 1.38 6.29
C LEU A 144 25.10 2.30 6.73
N ILE A 145 26.34 1.96 6.40
CA ILE A 145 27.52 2.78 6.72
C ILE A 145 27.37 4.19 6.18
N GLU A 146 26.84 4.30 4.96
CA GLU A 146 26.67 5.54 4.23
C GLU A 146 25.33 6.22 4.47
N THR A 147 24.38 5.74 5.26
CA THR A 147 23.11 6.46 5.50
C THR A 147 22.73 6.61 6.96
N THR A 148 23.43 5.91 7.86
CA THR A 148 23.04 5.82 9.27
C THR A 148 24.21 6.11 10.19
N ALA A 149 23.90 6.45 11.45
CA ALA A 149 24.87 6.62 12.53
C ALA A 149 25.11 5.33 13.34
N MET A 150 24.57 4.19 12.88
CA MET A 150 24.59 2.91 13.57
C MET A 150 26.03 2.45 13.91
N PRO A 151 26.30 1.85 15.09
CA PRO A 151 27.59 1.23 15.39
C PRO A 151 28.00 0.20 14.34
N MET A 152 29.32 0.06 14.05
CA MET A 152 29.78 -0.85 12.98
C MET A 152 29.44 -2.32 13.25
N GLY A 153 29.36 -2.73 14.52
CA GLY A 153 28.91 -4.07 14.91
C GLY A 153 27.47 -4.31 14.47
N ASP A 154 26.56 -3.40 14.84
CA ASP A 154 25.14 -3.47 14.46
C ASP A 154 24.97 -3.42 12.93
N VAL A 155 25.77 -2.61 12.23
CA VAL A 155 25.78 -2.59 10.76
C VAL A 155 26.15 -3.95 10.18
N ALA A 156 27.14 -4.63 10.74
CA ALA A 156 27.55 -5.95 10.26
C ALA A 156 26.41 -6.96 10.39
N TYR A 157 25.76 -7.02 11.56
CA TYR A 157 24.63 -7.92 11.79
C TYR A 157 23.41 -7.56 10.95
N ALA A 158 23.09 -6.27 10.84
CA ALA A 158 21.97 -5.78 10.03
C ALA A 158 22.16 -6.05 8.53
N ALA A 159 23.40 -6.11 8.07
CA ALA A 159 23.75 -6.49 6.70
C ALA A 159 23.87 -8.01 6.49
N GLY A 160 23.54 -8.82 7.49
CA GLY A 160 23.52 -10.30 7.40
C GLY A 160 24.88 -10.97 7.59
N PHE A 161 25.89 -10.28 8.14
CA PHE A 161 27.18 -10.91 8.42
C PHE A 161 27.17 -11.63 9.78
N GLY A 162 27.58 -12.90 9.78
CA GLY A 162 27.76 -13.67 11.01
C GLY A 162 29.00 -13.30 11.84
N SER A 163 29.92 -12.47 11.31
CA SER A 163 31.05 -11.95 12.07
C SER A 163 31.52 -10.59 11.56
N ILE A 164 32.00 -9.75 12.48
CA ILE A 164 32.60 -8.44 12.17
C ILE A 164 33.85 -8.60 11.30
N ARG A 165 34.61 -9.69 11.46
CA ARG A 165 35.79 -9.98 10.64
C ARG A 165 35.40 -10.18 9.17
N THR A 166 34.44 -11.07 8.90
CA THR A 166 33.95 -11.33 7.54
C THR A 166 33.33 -10.08 6.90
N PHE A 167 32.64 -9.27 7.71
CA PHE A 167 32.13 -7.95 7.31
C PHE A 167 33.26 -7.03 6.84
N ASN A 168 34.28 -6.82 7.69
CA ASN A 168 35.42 -5.96 7.36
C ASN A 168 36.15 -6.44 6.10
N ASP A 169 36.39 -7.74 5.99
CA ASP A 169 37.09 -8.35 4.85
C ASP A 169 36.28 -8.19 3.55
N THR A 170 34.96 -8.39 3.61
CA THR A 170 34.08 -8.23 2.45
C THR A 170 33.95 -6.77 2.01
N VAL A 171 33.75 -5.85 2.95
CA VAL A 171 33.68 -4.40 2.66
C VAL A 171 34.99 -3.93 2.02
N ARG A 172 36.14 -4.35 2.56
CA ARG A 172 37.45 -4.01 2.02
C ARG A 172 37.66 -4.61 0.63
N ALA A 173 37.29 -5.87 0.42
CA ALA A 173 37.43 -6.53 -0.87
C ALA A 173 36.57 -5.87 -1.97
N VAL A 174 35.31 -5.55 -1.68
CA VAL A 174 34.36 -5.03 -2.67
C VAL A 174 34.57 -3.53 -2.95
N PHE A 175 34.84 -2.73 -1.92
CA PHE A 175 34.88 -1.27 -2.02
C PHE A 175 36.29 -0.67 -1.98
N ALA A 176 37.31 -1.47 -1.66
CA ALA A 176 38.69 -1.02 -1.45
C ALA A 176 38.77 0.16 -0.46
N LEU A 177 37.97 0.07 0.61
CA LEU A 177 37.88 0.98 1.73
C LEU A 177 37.51 0.17 2.97
N SER A 178 38.01 0.56 4.13
CA SER A 178 37.49 0.08 5.40
C SER A 178 36.09 0.66 5.69
N PRO A 179 35.28 0.01 6.54
CA PRO A 179 33.99 0.57 6.97
C PRO A 179 34.11 1.99 7.56
N GLY A 180 35.17 2.27 8.33
CA GLY A 180 35.44 3.59 8.90
C GLY A 180 35.68 4.65 7.84
N GLU A 181 36.50 4.35 6.84
CA GLU A 181 36.76 5.27 5.71
C GLU A 181 35.52 5.50 4.86
N LEU A 182 34.67 4.49 4.67
CA LEU A 182 33.38 4.63 3.99
C LEU A 182 32.49 5.64 4.72
N ARG A 183 32.39 5.54 6.06
CA ARG A 183 31.60 6.47 6.86
C ARG A 183 32.16 7.90 6.82
N GLY A 184 33.47 8.04 6.97
CA GLY A 184 34.16 9.34 6.99
C GLY A 184 33.97 10.15 5.71
N ARG A 185 33.76 9.49 4.56
CA ARG A 185 33.54 10.15 3.27
C ARG A 185 32.16 10.80 3.10
N VAL A 186 31.19 10.51 3.97
CA VAL A 186 29.80 11.01 3.83
C VAL A 186 29.35 11.91 5.00
N ALA A 187 30.19 12.09 6.02
CA ALA A 187 29.84 12.80 7.24
C ALA A 187 29.86 14.34 7.08
N LYS A 188 28.80 14.91 6.50
CA LYS A 188 28.34 16.28 6.81
C LYS A 188 26.81 16.30 6.90
N GLY A 189 26.28 16.59 8.10
CA GLY A 189 24.88 17.00 8.33
C GLY A 189 23.82 15.89 8.48
N ARG A 190 24.06 14.83 9.26
CA ARG A 190 23.06 13.75 9.43
C ARG A 190 22.31 13.80 10.76
N PRO A 191 20.99 13.58 10.76
CA PRO A 191 20.23 13.39 11.98
C PRO A 191 20.71 12.14 12.72
N SER A 192 20.80 12.25 14.05
CA SER A 192 20.96 11.09 14.94
C SER A 192 19.72 10.20 14.81
N ALA A 193 19.92 8.90 14.60
CA ALA A 193 18.83 7.93 14.66
C ALA A 193 18.31 7.87 16.10
N ALA A 194 16.99 8.01 16.29
CA ALA A 194 16.37 7.58 17.53
C ALA A 194 16.56 6.06 17.66
N ALA A 195 16.80 5.57 18.89
CA ALA A 195 17.03 4.14 19.12
C ALA A 195 15.93 3.28 18.48
N GLY A 196 16.32 2.35 17.60
CA GLY A 196 15.41 1.43 16.92
C GLY A 196 14.83 1.90 15.58
N VAL A 197 15.05 3.15 15.14
CA VAL A 197 14.53 3.67 13.86
C VAL A 197 15.66 3.99 12.88
N ILE A 198 15.57 3.48 11.67
CA ILE A 198 16.49 3.73 10.57
C ILE A 198 15.79 4.48 9.45
N THR A 199 16.46 5.49 8.87
CA THR A 199 15.95 6.19 7.69
C THR A 199 16.82 5.85 6.49
N LEU A 200 16.18 5.35 5.44
CA LEU A 200 16.78 4.90 4.20
C LEU A 200 16.17 5.64 3.01
N ARG A 201 16.94 5.71 1.92
CA ARG A 201 16.48 6.19 0.63
C ARG A 201 16.37 5.00 -0.30
N LEU A 202 15.17 4.65 -0.75
CA LEU A 202 14.94 3.56 -1.71
C LEU A 202 14.94 4.12 -3.13
N PRO A 203 16.01 3.95 -3.92
CA PRO A 203 16.02 4.39 -5.31
C PRO A 203 15.11 3.51 -6.16
N PHE A 204 14.55 4.09 -7.22
CA PHE A 204 13.70 3.42 -8.21
C PHE A 204 14.12 3.80 -9.63
N ARG A 205 13.77 2.97 -10.61
CA ARG A 205 13.94 3.30 -12.04
C ARG A 205 12.89 4.34 -12.43
N ARG A 206 13.33 5.45 -13.02
CA ARG A 206 12.43 6.53 -13.48
C ARG A 206 11.84 6.22 -14.86
N PRO A 207 10.65 6.74 -15.20
CA PRO A 207 9.74 7.53 -14.35
C PRO A 207 8.99 6.69 -13.30
N LEU A 208 8.35 7.36 -12.33
CA LEU A 208 7.45 6.76 -11.35
C LEU A 208 6.22 7.66 -11.18
N THR A 209 5.03 7.13 -11.43
CA THR A 209 3.77 7.79 -11.06
C THR A 209 3.30 7.27 -9.69
N PRO A 210 3.33 8.08 -8.62
CA PRO A 210 3.03 7.60 -7.26
C PRO A 210 1.54 7.55 -6.93
N ASP A 211 0.69 8.17 -7.75
CA ASP A 211 -0.74 8.38 -7.54
C ASP A 211 -1.51 7.09 -7.25
N ASN A 212 -1.71 6.25 -8.26
CA ASN A 212 -2.40 4.98 -8.15
C ASN A 212 -1.63 4.00 -7.26
N LEU A 213 -0.30 4.11 -7.23
CA LEU A 213 0.54 3.24 -6.41
C LEU A 213 0.22 3.37 -4.92
N PHE A 214 0.33 4.57 -4.37
CA PHE A 214 0.09 4.84 -2.96
C PHE A 214 -1.40 5.07 -2.65
N GLY A 215 -2.17 5.57 -3.61
CA GLY A 215 -3.63 5.70 -3.49
C GLY A 215 -4.27 4.33 -3.28
N HIS A 216 -3.85 3.30 -4.02
CA HIS A 216 -4.35 1.94 -3.81
C HIS A 216 -4.01 1.40 -2.43
N LEU A 217 -2.75 1.56 -2.00
CA LEU A 217 -2.30 1.12 -0.67
C LEU A 217 -3.06 1.83 0.46
N ALA A 218 -3.34 3.12 0.31
CA ALA A 218 -4.08 3.89 1.31
C ALA A 218 -5.58 3.55 1.33
N ALA A 219 -6.21 3.44 0.16
CA ALA A 219 -7.64 3.12 0.06
C ALA A 219 -7.97 1.71 0.61
N THR A 220 -7.05 0.76 0.42
CA THR A 220 -7.18 -0.63 0.86
C THR A 220 -6.57 -0.90 2.25
N ALA A 221 -6.00 0.12 2.91
CA ALA A 221 -5.26 -0.02 4.17
C ALA A 221 -6.11 -0.65 5.28
N VAL A 222 -5.66 -1.77 5.85
CA VAL A 222 -6.35 -2.45 6.95
C VAL A 222 -6.12 -1.72 8.28
N PRO A 223 -7.18 -1.25 8.97
CA PRO A 223 -7.04 -0.57 10.26
C PRO A 223 -6.25 -1.39 11.28
N GLY A 224 -5.29 -0.76 11.95
CA GLY A 224 -4.39 -1.39 12.92
C GLY A 224 -3.15 -2.05 12.33
N VAL A 225 -3.13 -2.36 11.03
CA VAL A 225 -1.96 -2.94 10.31
C VAL A 225 -1.34 -1.93 9.36
N GLU A 226 -2.17 -1.13 8.69
CA GLU A 226 -1.78 -0.19 7.64
C GLU A 226 -2.50 1.15 7.87
N GLU A 227 -1.82 2.26 7.59
CA GLU A 227 -2.44 3.59 7.60
C GLU A 227 -1.75 4.54 6.61
N TRP A 228 -2.46 5.59 6.20
CA TRP A 228 -1.85 6.75 5.56
C TRP A 228 -1.77 7.88 6.58
N ARG A 229 -0.57 8.37 6.86
CA ARG A 229 -0.36 9.46 7.83
C ARG A 229 0.78 10.38 7.41
N ALA A 230 0.53 11.69 7.49
CA ALA A 230 1.51 12.73 7.17
C ALA A 230 2.18 12.51 5.78
N GLY A 231 1.40 12.14 4.77
CA GLY A 231 1.89 11.90 3.41
C GLY A 231 2.78 10.66 3.25
N ALA A 232 2.76 9.73 4.21
CA ALA A 232 3.47 8.46 4.15
C ALA A 232 2.49 7.30 4.36
N TYR A 233 2.67 6.24 3.58
CA TYR A 233 2.02 4.96 3.85
C TYR A 233 2.80 4.23 4.93
N ARG A 234 2.14 3.88 6.04
CA ARG A 234 2.75 3.16 7.16
C ARG A 234 2.13 1.78 7.28
N ARG A 235 2.94 0.78 7.64
CA ARG A 235 2.42 -0.55 7.95
C ARG A 235 3.31 -1.35 8.91
N THR A 236 2.72 -2.36 9.52
CA THR A 236 3.43 -3.41 10.26
C THR A 236 3.92 -4.50 9.30
N LEU A 237 5.01 -5.15 9.67
CA LEU A 237 5.72 -6.18 8.91
C LEU A 237 5.98 -7.38 9.83
N ARG A 238 5.57 -8.58 9.43
CA ARG A 238 5.97 -9.82 10.09
C ARG A 238 7.32 -10.28 9.55
N LEU A 239 8.38 -10.22 10.35
CA LEU A 239 9.72 -10.62 9.94
C LEU A 239 10.21 -11.82 10.78
N PRO A 240 11.21 -12.59 10.33
CA PRO A 240 11.64 -13.84 10.96
C PRO A 240 12.05 -13.71 12.44
N HIS A 241 12.65 -12.60 12.83
CA HIS A 241 13.16 -12.39 14.19
C HIS A 241 12.30 -11.43 15.02
N GLY A 242 11.24 -10.88 14.45
CA GLY A 242 10.27 -10.05 15.17
C GLY A 242 9.46 -9.12 14.28
N PRO A 243 8.60 -8.28 14.86
CA PRO A 243 7.86 -7.29 14.10
C PRO A 243 8.76 -6.16 13.58
N GLY A 244 8.38 -5.62 12.43
CA GLY A 244 8.87 -4.35 11.93
C GLY A 244 7.73 -3.38 11.65
N ILE A 245 8.04 -2.09 11.59
CA ILE A 245 7.12 -1.03 11.16
C ILE A 245 7.83 -0.21 10.10
N VAL A 246 7.16 0.04 8.99
CA VAL A 246 7.68 0.90 7.92
C VAL A 246 6.81 2.12 7.71
N ALA A 247 7.42 3.25 7.37
CA ALA A 247 6.77 4.40 6.75
C ALA A 247 7.44 4.70 5.39
N LEU A 248 6.65 4.72 4.31
CA LEU A 248 7.08 4.93 2.93
C LEU A 248 6.46 6.21 2.39
N ARG A 249 7.30 7.20 2.06
CA ARG A 249 6.89 8.51 1.55
C ARG A 249 7.46 8.71 0.14
N PRO A 250 6.61 8.94 -0.89
CA PRO A 250 7.11 9.22 -2.23
C PRO A 250 7.86 10.56 -2.26
N ARG A 251 9.05 10.57 -2.89
CA ARG A 251 9.79 11.79 -3.27
C ARG A 251 10.11 11.75 -4.76
N PRO A 252 10.45 12.88 -5.41
CA PRO A 252 10.68 12.92 -6.85
C PRO A 252 11.82 11.99 -7.35
N ASP A 253 12.80 11.71 -6.50
CA ASP A 253 14.02 10.97 -6.87
C ASP A 253 14.21 9.63 -6.15
N HIS A 254 13.43 9.36 -5.09
CA HIS A 254 13.50 8.13 -4.29
C HIS A 254 12.22 7.97 -3.46
N VAL A 255 12.01 6.80 -2.85
CA VAL A 255 11.04 6.65 -1.77
C VAL A 255 11.78 6.78 -0.45
N ALA A 256 11.38 7.74 0.38
CA ALA A 256 11.89 7.86 1.74
C ALA A 256 11.28 6.75 2.59
N CYS A 257 12.13 5.93 3.20
CA CYS A 257 11.74 4.76 3.97
C CYS A 257 12.23 4.92 5.40
N GLN A 258 11.32 4.94 6.36
CA GLN A 258 11.67 4.85 7.78
C GLN A 258 11.27 3.48 8.29
N LEU A 259 12.21 2.75 8.87
CA LEU A 259 11.99 1.41 9.40
C LEU A 259 12.26 1.41 10.90
N TRP A 260 11.33 0.87 11.65
CA TRP A 260 11.56 0.38 13.00
C TRP A 260 11.59 -1.15 12.94
N LEU A 261 12.56 -1.77 13.58
CA LEU A 261 12.72 -3.24 13.59
C LEU A 261 12.93 -3.69 15.03
N ALA A 262 12.24 -4.76 15.43
CA ALA A 262 12.51 -5.45 16.68
C ALA A 262 13.92 -6.07 16.67
N ASP A 263 14.36 -6.58 15.52
CA ASP A 263 15.68 -7.14 15.31
C ASP A 263 16.29 -6.65 13.99
N TRP A 264 17.53 -6.16 14.07
CA TRP A 264 18.23 -5.59 12.91
C TRP A 264 18.59 -6.62 11.84
N ARG A 265 18.66 -7.92 12.18
CA ARG A 265 18.92 -8.99 11.21
C ARG A 265 17.88 -9.05 10.09
N ASP A 266 16.68 -8.54 10.35
CA ASP A 266 15.58 -8.51 9.38
C ASP A 266 15.62 -7.31 8.42
N LEU A 267 16.61 -6.43 8.54
CA LEU A 267 16.68 -5.20 7.74
C LEU A 267 16.69 -5.46 6.23
N ALA A 268 17.52 -6.39 5.76
CA ALA A 268 17.63 -6.69 4.33
C ALA A 268 16.27 -7.17 3.77
N GLN A 269 15.58 -8.03 4.53
CA GLN A 269 14.27 -8.53 4.16
C GLN A 269 13.19 -7.43 4.21
N ALA A 270 13.20 -6.59 5.23
CA ALA A 270 12.28 -5.45 5.32
C ALA A 270 12.45 -4.51 4.13
N ILE A 271 13.70 -4.19 3.74
CA ILE A 271 13.99 -3.41 2.53
C ILE A 271 13.45 -4.12 1.30
N SER A 272 13.75 -5.42 1.12
CA SER A 272 13.30 -6.22 -0.03
C SER A 272 11.77 -6.19 -0.17
N ARG A 273 11.04 -6.41 0.92
CA ARG A 273 9.57 -6.35 0.95
C ARG A 273 9.03 -4.97 0.63
N CYS A 274 9.66 -3.90 1.11
CA CYS A 274 9.26 -2.53 0.77
C CYS A 274 9.50 -2.21 -0.71
N ARG A 275 10.61 -2.68 -1.29
CA ARG A 275 10.89 -2.51 -2.73
C ARG A 275 9.89 -3.28 -3.58
N ARG A 276 9.55 -4.51 -3.18
CA ARG A 276 8.55 -5.36 -3.83
C ARG A 276 7.17 -4.73 -3.74
N LEU A 277 6.73 -4.31 -2.55
CA LEU A 277 5.43 -3.66 -2.31
C LEU A 277 5.16 -2.52 -3.30
N LEU A 278 6.20 -1.73 -3.60
CA LEU A 278 6.12 -0.57 -4.47
C LEU A 278 6.60 -0.83 -5.91
N ASP A 279 6.97 -2.07 -6.24
CA ASP A 279 7.47 -2.47 -7.56
C ASP A 279 8.62 -1.58 -8.09
N LEU A 280 9.54 -1.19 -7.19
CA LEU A 280 10.59 -0.19 -7.47
C LEU A 280 11.67 -0.67 -8.46
N ASP A 281 11.76 -1.98 -8.65
CA ASP A 281 12.79 -2.65 -9.45
C ASP A 281 12.37 -2.93 -10.90
N ALA A 282 11.09 -2.76 -11.24
CA ALA A 282 10.58 -2.97 -12.60
C ALA A 282 11.11 -1.91 -13.60
N ASP A 283 11.19 -2.26 -14.88
CA ASP A 283 11.61 -1.35 -15.96
C ASP A 283 10.40 -0.61 -16.56
N PRO A 284 10.15 0.65 -16.16
CA PRO A 284 8.98 1.38 -16.63
C PRO A 284 9.11 1.73 -18.12
N SER A 285 10.33 1.87 -18.63
CA SER A 285 10.54 2.27 -20.04
C SER A 285 10.15 1.16 -20.99
N ALA A 286 10.49 -0.09 -20.66
CA ALA A 286 10.10 -1.25 -21.45
C ALA A 286 8.58 -1.46 -21.43
N VAL A 287 7.96 -1.34 -20.25
CA VAL A 287 6.51 -1.44 -20.06
C VAL A 287 5.79 -0.36 -20.87
N ASP A 288 6.14 0.91 -20.66
CA ASP A 288 5.49 2.05 -21.30
C ASP A 288 5.62 1.98 -22.83
N ALA A 289 6.80 1.62 -23.35
CA ALA A 289 7.00 1.47 -24.79
C ALA A 289 6.15 0.34 -25.39
N SER A 290 6.00 -0.78 -24.67
CA SER A 290 5.16 -1.90 -25.12
C SER A 290 3.67 -1.53 -25.11
N LEU A 291 3.20 -0.87 -24.05
CA LEU A 291 1.78 -0.51 -23.91
C LEU A 291 1.39 0.64 -24.84
N ALA A 292 2.30 1.58 -25.11
CA ALA A 292 2.06 2.68 -26.04
C ALA A 292 1.96 2.23 -27.51
N ALA A 293 2.26 0.97 -27.83
CA ALA A 293 2.00 0.40 -29.15
C ALA A 293 0.51 0.21 -29.42
N ASP A 294 -0.33 0.11 -28.38
CA ASP A 294 -1.78 0.12 -28.51
C ASP A 294 -2.30 1.56 -28.58
N PRO A 295 -2.95 1.99 -29.68
CA PRO A 295 -3.47 3.34 -29.84
C PRO A 295 -4.42 3.80 -28.72
N LEU A 296 -5.13 2.87 -28.07
CA LEU A 296 -6.07 3.19 -26.99
C LEU A 296 -5.37 3.41 -25.65
N LEU A 297 -4.22 2.76 -25.41
CA LEU A 297 -3.42 2.97 -24.19
C LEU A 297 -2.36 4.07 -24.35
N ALA A 298 -1.91 4.37 -25.57
CA ALA A 298 -0.86 5.35 -25.82
C ALA A 298 -1.11 6.73 -25.17
N PRO A 299 -2.32 7.33 -25.19
CA PRO A 299 -2.59 8.59 -24.51
C PRO A 299 -2.46 8.49 -22.99
N LEU A 300 -2.90 7.36 -22.40
CA LEU A 300 -2.83 7.12 -20.95
C LEU A 300 -1.37 6.97 -20.48
N VAL A 301 -0.55 6.25 -21.26
CA VAL A 301 0.89 6.09 -21.01
C VAL A 301 1.60 7.43 -21.13
N ALA A 302 1.29 8.23 -22.14
CA ALA A 302 1.89 9.55 -22.32
C ALA A 302 1.53 10.53 -21.18
N GLN A 303 0.30 10.46 -20.65
CA GLN A 303 -0.16 11.31 -19.55
C GLN A 303 0.52 10.96 -18.21
N ALA A 304 0.73 9.67 -17.94
CA ALA A 304 1.23 9.21 -16.65
C ALA A 304 2.24 8.05 -16.82
N PRO A 305 3.45 8.31 -17.34
CA PRO A 305 4.43 7.26 -17.59
C PRO A 305 5.04 6.74 -16.28
N GLY A 306 5.42 5.47 -16.27
CA GLY A 306 6.03 4.80 -15.11
C GLY A 306 5.05 4.43 -14.01
N ARG A 307 3.80 4.10 -14.37
CA ARG A 307 2.86 3.44 -13.44
C ARG A 307 3.43 2.09 -12.98
N ARG A 308 3.15 1.76 -11.72
CA ARG A 308 3.63 0.56 -11.05
C ARG A 308 2.46 -0.29 -10.60
N VAL A 309 2.71 -1.58 -10.41
CA VAL A 309 1.73 -2.49 -9.81
C VAL A 309 1.95 -2.49 -8.30
N PRO A 310 1.01 -1.97 -7.47
CA PRO A 310 1.13 -2.14 -6.02
C PRO A 310 1.11 -3.63 -5.69
N ARG A 311 2.14 -4.14 -5.03
CA ARG A 311 2.21 -5.55 -4.63
C ARG A 311 1.80 -5.67 -3.16
N VAL A 312 2.28 -6.71 -2.49
CA VAL A 312 2.09 -6.93 -1.05
C VAL A 312 3.39 -7.36 -0.39
N VAL A 313 3.45 -7.23 0.94
CA VAL A 313 4.60 -7.66 1.74
C VAL A 313 4.51 -9.11 2.21
N ASP A 314 3.31 -9.69 2.14
CA ASP A 314 2.99 -11.05 2.55
C ASP A 314 1.87 -11.61 1.66
N GLY A 315 2.17 -12.71 0.95
CA GLY A 315 1.25 -13.34 0.02
C GLY A 315 0.04 -13.99 0.70
N PRO A 316 0.23 -14.79 1.77
CA PRO A 316 -0.86 -15.36 2.56
C PRO A 316 -1.84 -14.31 3.12
N GLU A 317 -1.34 -13.22 3.73
CA GLU A 317 -2.16 -12.08 4.17
C GLU A 317 -3.06 -11.59 3.03
N PHE A 318 -2.48 -11.38 1.84
CA PHE A 318 -3.23 -10.87 0.70
C PHE A 318 -4.26 -11.87 0.18
N ALA A 319 -3.96 -13.16 0.15
CA ALA A 319 -4.92 -14.18 -0.27
C ALA A 319 -6.14 -14.21 0.67
N VAL A 320 -5.93 -14.08 1.98
CA VAL A 320 -7.03 -13.93 2.95
C VAL A 320 -7.83 -12.66 2.65
N ARG A 321 -7.16 -11.51 2.46
CA ARG A 321 -7.83 -10.24 2.10
C ARG A 321 -8.61 -10.35 0.78
N ALA A 322 -8.09 -11.07 -0.21
CA ALA A 322 -8.75 -11.29 -1.50
C ALA A 322 -10.04 -12.09 -1.35
N VAL A 323 -10.05 -13.14 -0.50
CA VAL A 323 -11.27 -13.89 -0.16
C VAL A 323 -12.28 -13.01 0.60
N LEU A 324 -11.83 -12.22 1.57
CA LEU A 324 -12.69 -11.30 2.32
C LEU A 324 -13.33 -10.24 1.41
N GLY A 325 -12.59 -9.76 0.41
CA GLY A 325 -13.02 -8.73 -0.53
C GLY A 325 -13.89 -9.21 -1.70
N GLN A 326 -14.19 -10.51 -1.80
CA GLN A 326 -15.00 -11.03 -2.90
C GLN A 326 -16.42 -10.42 -2.89
N GLN A 327 -16.81 -9.84 -4.03
CA GLN A 327 -18.15 -9.30 -4.31
C GLN A 327 -18.59 -8.15 -3.39
N ILE A 328 -17.66 -7.45 -2.74
CA ILE A 328 -17.96 -6.29 -1.88
C ILE A 328 -17.09 -5.10 -2.24
N SER A 329 -17.46 -3.91 -1.77
CA SER A 329 -16.67 -2.70 -1.97
C SER A 329 -15.33 -2.76 -1.23
N THR A 330 -14.34 -1.98 -1.68
CA THR A 330 -13.06 -1.84 -1.00
C THR A 330 -13.21 -1.38 0.45
N ALA A 331 -14.16 -0.49 0.73
CA ALA A 331 -14.44 -0.02 2.09
C ALA A 331 -15.00 -1.14 2.98
N ALA A 332 -15.93 -1.95 2.47
CA ALA A 332 -16.46 -3.09 3.21
C ALA A 332 -15.39 -4.16 3.47
N ALA A 333 -14.55 -4.45 2.46
CA ALA A 333 -13.42 -5.37 2.61
C ALA A 333 -12.44 -4.91 3.70
N ARG A 334 -12.14 -3.61 3.74
CA ARG A 334 -11.31 -2.98 4.77
C ARG A 334 -11.90 -3.16 6.17
N THR A 335 -13.20 -2.95 6.33
CA THR A 335 -13.90 -3.14 7.62
C THR A 335 -13.84 -4.59 8.08
N HIS A 336 -14.08 -5.56 7.20
CA HIS A 336 -13.97 -6.97 7.55
C HIS A 336 -12.54 -7.38 7.94
N ALA A 337 -11.54 -6.93 7.18
CA ALA A 337 -10.14 -7.19 7.52
C ALA A 337 -9.75 -6.54 8.86
N GLY A 338 -10.22 -5.33 9.14
CA GLY A 338 -9.97 -4.66 10.43
C GLY A 338 -10.57 -5.42 11.62
N ARG A 339 -11.78 -5.96 11.48
CA ARG A 339 -12.39 -6.82 12.52
C ARG A 339 -11.60 -8.11 12.73
N LEU A 340 -11.14 -8.75 11.65
CA LEU A 340 -10.32 -9.96 11.72
C LEU A 340 -9.00 -9.68 12.46
N VAL A 341 -8.33 -8.57 12.13
CA VAL A 341 -7.09 -8.14 12.79
C VAL A 341 -7.32 -7.83 14.27
N ALA A 342 -8.39 -7.11 14.60
CA ALA A 342 -8.68 -6.77 16.00
C ALA A 342 -8.96 -8.02 16.86
N ALA A 343 -9.53 -9.07 16.26
CA ALA A 343 -9.84 -10.32 16.95
C ALA A 343 -8.65 -11.28 17.05
N TYR A 344 -7.89 -11.45 15.97
CA TYR A 344 -6.90 -12.54 15.84
C TYR A 344 -5.48 -12.06 15.49
N GLY A 345 -5.26 -10.74 15.42
CA GLY A 345 -3.96 -10.17 15.12
C GLY A 345 -3.01 -10.23 16.32
N GLU A 346 -1.71 -10.34 16.06
CA GLU A 346 -0.71 -10.28 17.12
C GLU A 346 -0.43 -8.82 17.49
N PRO A 347 -0.56 -8.40 18.77
CA PRO A 347 -0.31 -7.02 19.16
C PRO A 347 1.13 -6.56 18.88
N VAL A 348 1.29 -5.33 18.41
CA VAL A 348 2.59 -4.67 18.23
C VAL A 348 2.58 -3.27 18.83
N ALA A 349 3.70 -2.89 19.45
CA ALA A 349 3.91 -1.54 19.95
C ALA A 349 4.49 -0.66 18.83
N ASP A 350 3.70 0.32 18.36
CA ASP A 350 4.18 1.36 17.44
C ASP A 350 4.72 2.56 18.24
N PRO A 351 6.04 2.85 18.20
CA PRO A 351 6.60 4.01 18.90
C PRO A 351 6.00 5.35 18.46
N ALA A 352 5.48 5.42 17.22
CA ALA A 352 4.83 6.61 16.70
C ALA A 352 3.29 6.52 16.76
N GLY A 353 2.73 5.46 17.35
CA GLY A 353 1.29 5.21 17.50
C GLY A 353 0.53 4.96 16.19
N GLY A 354 -0.73 4.51 16.27
CA GLY A 354 -1.63 4.29 15.12
C GLY A 354 -1.67 2.84 14.64
N LEU A 355 -0.51 2.18 14.56
CA LEU A 355 -0.43 0.76 14.26
C LEU A 355 -0.46 -0.07 15.55
N THR A 356 -1.26 -1.14 15.56
CA THR A 356 -1.61 -1.89 16.78
C THR A 356 -1.38 -3.38 16.65
N HIS A 357 -1.43 -3.95 15.44
CA HIS A 357 -1.32 -5.39 15.24
C HIS A 357 -0.47 -5.75 14.02
N LEU A 358 0.13 -6.94 14.06
CA LEU A 358 0.47 -7.69 12.85
C LEU A 358 -0.80 -8.34 12.29
N PHE A 359 -0.86 -8.52 10.97
CA PHE A 359 -1.92 -9.31 10.38
C PHE A 359 -1.87 -10.76 10.93
N PRO A 360 -3.03 -11.39 11.21
CA PRO A 360 -3.10 -12.76 11.70
C PRO A 360 -2.32 -13.74 10.83
N SER A 361 -1.55 -14.63 11.45
CA SER A 361 -0.86 -15.70 10.71
C SER A 361 -1.86 -16.75 10.21
N THR A 362 -1.48 -17.53 9.20
CA THR A 362 -2.31 -18.63 8.69
C THR A 362 -2.63 -19.66 9.79
N ALA A 363 -1.63 -19.96 10.64
CA ALA A 363 -1.80 -20.84 11.79
C ALA A 363 -2.80 -20.27 12.80
N ALA A 364 -2.63 -18.99 13.19
CA ALA A 364 -3.56 -18.34 14.12
C ALA A 364 -4.99 -18.33 13.58
N LEU A 365 -5.18 -18.07 12.28
CA LEU A 365 -6.51 -18.10 11.67
C LEU A 365 -7.14 -19.49 11.62
N ALA A 366 -6.33 -20.54 11.48
CA ALA A 366 -6.83 -21.93 11.40
C ALA A 366 -7.18 -22.53 12.77
N GLU A 367 -6.63 -22.01 13.86
CA GLU A 367 -6.97 -22.43 15.23
C GLU A 367 -8.38 -22.01 15.66
N HIS A 368 -9.02 -21.10 14.94
CA HIS A 368 -10.31 -20.50 15.31
C HIS A 368 -11.42 -20.97 14.37
N ASP A 369 -12.64 -21.11 14.91
CA ASP A 369 -13.78 -21.56 14.11
C ASP A 369 -14.23 -20.45 13.13
N PRO A 370 -14.15 -20.67 11.81
CA PRO A 370 -14.63 -19.73 10.80
C PRO A 370 -16.12 -19.40 10.96
N ALA A 371 -16.90 -20.23 11.67
CA ALA A 371 -18.29 -19.95 12.00
C ALA A 371 -18.49 -18.64 12.78
N GLU A 372 -17.49 -18.21 13.57
CA GLU A 372 -17.51 -16.96 14.35
C GLU A 372 -17.35 -15.71 13.46
N LEU A 373 -16.87 -15.87 12.23
CA LEU A 373 -16.69 -14.76 11.32
C LEU A 373 -18.03 -14.26 10.78
N ALA A 374 -18.27 -12.95 10.85
CA ALA A 374 -19.47 -12.31 10.32
C ALA A 374 -19.45 -12.20 8.78
N MET A 375 -19.61 -13.33 8.07
CA MET A 375 -19.66 -13.42 6.61
C MET A 375 -20.48 -14.65 6.13
N PRO A 376 -20.87 -14.72 4.83
CA PRO A 376 -21.63 -15.86 4.29
C PRO A 376 -20.90 -17.20 4.44
N GLN A 377 -21.67 -18.28 4.61
CA GLN A 377 -21.12 -19.64 4.78
C GLN A 377 -20.20 -20.08 3.63
N THR A 378 -20.54 -19.72 2.40
CA THR A 378 -19.71 -20.00 1.22
C THR A 378 -18.32 -19.37 1.33
N ARG A 379 -18.23 -18.13 1.81
CA ARG A 379 -16.96 -17.42 2.00
C ARG A 379 -16.15 -18.02 3.15
N LYS A 380 -16.82 -18.47 4.22
CA LYS A 380 -16.18 -19.22 5.32
C LYS A 380 -15.51 -20.49 4.80
N SER A 381 -16.24 -21.30 4.03
CA SER A 381 -15.70 -22.53 3.43
C SER A 381 -14.52 -22.26 2.49
N THR A 382 -14.59 -21.20 1.68
CA THR A 382 -13.46 -20.77 0.83
C THR A 382 -12.24 -20.35 1.65
N LEU A 383 -12.44 -19.61 2.74
CA LEU A 383 -11.35 -19.22 3.64
C LEU A 383 -10.72 -20.45 4.31
N SER A 384 -11.53 -21.40 4.82
CA SER A 384 -11.02 -22.65 5.40
C SER A 384 -10.19 -23.44 4.40
N ALA A 385 -10.67 -23.59 3.17
CA ALA A 385 -9.93 -24.31 2.12
C ALA A 385 -8.60 -23.63 1.76
N LEU A 386 -8.58 -22.29 1.73
CA LEU A 386 -7.35 -21.51 1.54
C LEU A 386 -6.36 -21.75 2.69
N LEU A 387 -6.81 -21.62 3.94
CA LEU A 387 -5.95 -21.76 5.12
C LEU A 387 -5.36 -23.17 5.20
N GLN A 388 -6.16 -24.20 4.93
CA GLN A 388 -5.69 -25.58 4.90
C GLN A 388 -4.62 -25.77 3.81
N ALA A 389 -4.86 -25.30 2.58
CA ALA A 389 -3.89 -25.42 1.49
C ALA A 389 -2.57 -24.69 1.77
N LEU A 390 -2.61 -23.56 2.49
CA LEU A 390 -1.42 -22.83 2.94
C LEU A 390 -0.67 -23.59 4.04
N LEU A 391 -1.38 -24.20 5.00
CA LEU A 391 -0.78 -24.94 6.11
C LEU A 391 -0.15 -26.26 5.67
N ASP A 392 -0.79 -26.96 4.74
CA ASP A 392 -0.29 -28.22 4.19
C ASP A 392 0.90 -28.01 3.23
N GLY A 393 1.24 -26.75 2.91
CA GLY A 393 2.28 -26.40 1.96
C GLY A 393 1.94 -26.73 0.50
N GLU A 394 0.68 -27.06 0.22
CA GLU A 394 0.20 -27.32 -1.14
C GLU A 394 0.09 -26.03 -1.98
N LEU A 395 -0.13 -24.90 -1.30
CA LEU A 395 -0.17 -23.57 -1.89
C LEU A 395 0.98 -22.73 -1.34
N ASP A 396 1.94 -22.41 -2.20
CA ASP A 396 3.04 -21.48 -1.90
C ASP A 396 2.79 -20.12 -2.55
N LEU A 397 2.72 -19.08 -1.72
CA LEU A 397 2.56 -17.68 -2.11
C LEU A 397 3.81 -16.83 -1.78
N ASP A 398 4.94 -17.49 -1.48
CA ASP A 398 6.20 -16.82 -1.21
C ASP A 398 6.83 -16.26 -2.50
N VAL A 399 7.83 -15.40 -2.34
CA VAL A 399 8.51 -14.65 -3.41
C VAL A 399 9.21 -15.54 -4.45
N GLY A 400 9.51 -16.78 -4.07
CA GLY A 400 10.14 -17.80 -4.90
C GLY A 400 9.19 -18.87 -5.41
N SER A 401 7.88 -18.70 -5.26
CA SER A 401 6.87 -19.65 -5.74
C SER A 401 6.89 -19.80 -7.26
N ASP A 402 6.42 -20.95 -7.73
CA ASP A 402 6.18 -21.23 -9.14
C ASP A 402 4.79 -20.71 -9.53
N TRP A 403 4.75 -19.68 -10.36
CA TRP A 403 3.51 -18.97 -10.65
C TRP A 403 2.46 -19.84 -11.34
N GLN A 404 2.87 -20.70 -12.27
CA GLN A 404 1.96 -21.58 -13.00
C GLN A 404 1.36 -22.63 -12.05
N ARG A 405 2.20 -23.27 -11.23
CA ARG A 405 1.74 -24.24 -10.24
C ARG A 405 0.82 -23.59 -9.21
N THR A 406 1.18 -22.42 -8.71
CA THR A 406 0.39 -21.67 -7.74
C THR A 406 -0.96 -21.25 -8.32
N ARG A 407 -1.02 -20.75 -9.56
CA ARG A 407 -2.29 -20.46 -10.24
C ARG A 407 -3.17 -21.68 -10.39
N ALA A 408 -2.60 -22.81 -10.83
CA ALA A 408 -3.33 -24.06 -10.98
C ALA A 408 -3.91 -24.55 -9.63
N ARG A 409 -3.13 -24.44 -8.55
CA ARG A 409 -3.61 -24.79 -7.21
C ARG A 409 -4.72 -23.85 -6.76
N LEU A 410 -4.54 -22.53 -6.88
CA LEU A 410 -5.59 -21.55 -6.54
C LEU A 410 -6.89 -21.83 -7.30
N ALA A 411 -6.83 -22.08 -8.60
CA ALA A 411 -8.00 -22.38 -9.42
C ALA A 411 -8.72 -23.69 -9.03
N SER A 412 -8.00 -24.62 -8.40
CA SER A 412 -8.59 -25.86 -7.88
C SER A 412 -9.29 -25.71 -6.53
N LEU A 413 -9.12 -24.58 -5.84
CA LEU A 413 -9.74 -24.33 -4.54
C LEU A 413 -11.21 -23.88 -4.69
N PRO A 414 -12.11 -24.32 -3.78
CA PRO A 414 -13.52 -23.94 -3.84
C PRO A 414 -13.71 -22.43 -3.60
N GLY A 415 -14.42 -21.76 -4.50
CA GLY A 415 -14.70 -20.31 -4.44
C GLY A 415 -13.59 -19.41 -5.01
N PHE A 416 -12.56 -19.99 -5.61
CA PHE A 416 -11.52 -19.25 -6.34
C PHE A 416 -11.86 -19.17 -7.83
N GLY A 417 -12.62 -18.15 -8.19
CA GLY A 417 -12.87 -17.81 -9.61
C GLY A 417 -11.66 -17.16 -10.29
N PRO A 418 -11.69 -17.01 -11.63
CA PRO A 418 -10.59 -16.42 -12.40
C PRO A 418 -10.11 -15.05 -11.89
N TRP A 419 -11.05 -14.20 -11.45
CA TRP A 419 -10.71 -12.88 -10.88
C TRP A 419 -9.85 -12.98 -9.62
N THR A 420 -10.17 -13.90 -8.69
CA THR A 420 -9.42 -14.08 -7.44
C THR A 420 -8.02 -14.61 -7.73
N VAL A 421 -7.93 -15.61 -8.63
CA VAL A 421 -6.65 -16.22 -9.04
C VAL A 421 -5.73 -15.17 -9.65
N GLU A 422 -6.21 -14.40 -10.62
CA GLU A 422 -5.39 -13.39 -11.31
C GLU A 422 -5.07 -12.18 -10.42
N THR A 423 -5.94 -11.83 -9.47
CA THR A 423 -5.64 -10.77 -8.49
C THR A 423 -4.51 -11.19 -7.56
N ILE A 424 -4.51 -12.44 -7.09
CA ILE A 424 -3.41 -13.00 -6.28
C ILE A 424 -2.14 -13.12 -7.12
N ALA A 425 -2.23 -13.57 -8.38
CA ALA A 425 -1.08 -13.64 -9.27
C ALA A 425 -0.43 -12.26 -9.47
N MET A 426 -1.24 -11.23 -9.74
CA MET A 426 -0.76 -9.87 -9.92
C MET A 426 -0.14 -9.28 -8.65
N ARG A 427 -0.81 -9.42 -7.50
CA ARG A 427 -0.46 -8.68 -6.27
C ARG A 427 0.53 -9.44 -5.38
N ALA A 428 0.29 -10.74 -5.15
CA ALA A 428 1.11 -11.57 -4.27
C ALA A 428 2.33 -12.14 -5.00
N LEU A 429 2.10 -12.86 -6.10
CA LEU A 429 3.19 -13.45 -6.87
C LEU A 429 4.00 -12.38 -7.58
N GLY A 430 3.30 -11.32 -8.01
CA GLY A 430 3.88 -10.20 -8.70
C GLY A 430 4.15 -10.51 -10.16
N ASP A 431 3.25 -11.29 -10.76
CA ASP A 431 3.27 -11.62 -12.18
C ASP A 431 2.92 -10.37 -13.00
N PRO A 432 3.84 -9.88 -13.85
CA PRO A 432 3.61 -8.70 -14.69
C PRO A 432 2.55 -8.90 -15.79
N ASP A 433 2.16 -10.14 -16.05
CA ASP A 433 1.27 -10.54 -17.14
C ASP A 433 -0.10 -11.02 -16.66
N ALA A 434 -0.37 -10.93 -15.35
CA ALA A 434 -1.69 -11.20 -14.79
C ALA A 434 -2.75 -10.22 -15.32
N PHE A 435 -3.95 -10.71 -15.65
CA PHE A 435 -4.99 -9.88 -16.25
C PHE A 435 -6.38 -10.22 -15.74
N LEU A 436 -7.21 -9.19 -15.57
CA LEU A 436 -8.49 -9.27 -14.87
C LEU A 436 -9.67 -8.86 -15.77
N PRO A 437 -10.05 -9.67 -16.78
CA PRO A 437 -11.05 -9.27 -17.79
C PRO A 437 -12.48 -9.13 -17.23
N THR A 438 -12.75 -9.71 -16.06
CA THR A 438 -14.06 -9.63 -15.38
C THR A 438 -14.11 -8.58 -14.28
N ASP A 439 -13.01 -7.90 -14.00
CA ASP A 439 -12.96 -6.86 -12.97
C ASP A 439 -13.85 -5.67 -13.34
N LEU A 440 -14.58 -5.14 -12.36
CA LEU A 440 -15.56 -4.09 -12.60
C LEU A 440 -14.91 -2.80 -13.08
N GLY A 441 -13.78 -2.41 -12.49
CA GLY A 441 -13.02 -1.23 -12.90
C GLY A 441 -12.45 -1.38 -14.30
N VAL A 442 -11.89 -2.56 -14.62
CA VAL A 442 -11.41 -2.88 -15.97
C VAL A 442 -12.54 -2.83 -17.00
N ARG A 443 -13.72 -3.36 -16.68
CA ARG A 443 -14.87 -3.37 -17.58
C ARG A 443 -15.42 -1.97 -17.85
N TYR A 444 -15.46 -1.10 -16.83
CA TYR A 444 -15.86 0.30 -17.03
C TYR A 444 -14.84 1.05 -17.87
N ALA A 445 -13.54 0.92 -17.56
CA ALA A 445 -12.49 1.51 -18.37
C ALA A 445 -12.53 1.02 -19.83
N ALA A 446 -12.77 -0.28 -20.03
CA ALA A 446 -12.88 -0.85 -21.37
C ALA A 446 -14.04 -0.23 -22.17
N ARG A 447 -15.21 -0.07 -21.54
CA ARG A 447 -16.36 0.60 -22.16
C ARG A 447 -16.02 2.05 -22.53
N ASP A 448 -15.41 2.80 -21.60
CA ASP A 448 -15.19 4.23 -21.76
C ASP A 448 -14.09 4.54 -22.80
N LEU A 449 -13.10 3.64 -22.94
CA LEU A 449 -12.04 3.73 -23.94
C LEU A 449 -12.40 3.12 -25.31
N GLY A 450 -13.56 2.48 -25.44
CA GLY A 450 -13.95 1.78 -26.67
C GLY A 450 -13.23 0.44 -26.91
N LEU A 451 -12.67 -0.17 -25.85
CA LEU A 451 -12.14 -1.53 -25.88
C LEU A 451 -13.28 -2.57 -25.90
N PRO A 452 -13.00 -3.83 -26.27
CA PRO A 452 -14.01 -4.88 -26.20
C PRO A 452 -14.54 -5.06 -24.77
N THR A 453 -15.87 -5.13 -24.63
CA THR A 453 -16.54 -5.14 -23.31
C THR A 453 -16.85 -6.55 -22.80
N THR A 454 -16.81 -7.57 -23.66
CA THR A 454 -16.97 -8.97 -23.24
C THR A 454 -15.64 -9.52 -22.72
N PRO A 455 -15.63 -10.31 -21.62
CA PRO A 455 -14.38 -10.81 -21.05
C PRO A 455 -13.50 -11.59 -22.03
N ALA A 456 -14.11 -12.40 -22.91
CA ALA A 456 -13.38 -13.18 -23.90
C ALA A 456 -12.73 -12.31 -24.98
N ALA A 457 -13.44 -11.31 -25.50
CA ALA A 457 -12.90 -10.40 -26.51
C ALA A 457 -11.83 -9.47 -25.90
N LEU A 458 -12.04 -9.01 -24.68
CA LEU A 458 -11.07 -8.19 -23.96
C LEU A 458 -9.78 -8.97 -23.69
N LEU A 459 -9.89 -10.24 -23.28
CA LEU A 459 -8.73 -11.11 -23.09
C LEU A 459 -7.95 -11.33 -24.39
N LYS A 460 -8.66 -11.50 -25.52
CA LYS A 460 -8.04 -11.62 -26.85
C LYS A 460 -7.30 -10.33 -27.24
N HIS A 461 -7.89 -9.17 -26.99
CA HIS A 461 -7.26 -7.86 -27.24
C HIS A 461 -6.02 -7.67 -26.36
N ALA A 462 -6.14 -7.98 -25.07
CA ALA A 462 -5.07 -7.86 -24.09
C ALA A 462 -3.83 -8.74 -24.40
N ALA A 463 -3.94 -9.72 -25.30
CA ALA A 463 -2.79 -10.49 -25.76
C ALA A 463 -1.69 -9.60 -26.38
N ALA A 464 -2.06 -8.47 -26.99
CA ALA A 464 -1.12 -7.49 -27.53
C ALA A 464 -0.30 -6.77 -26.44
N TRP A 465 -0.77 -6.79 -25.19
CA TRP A 465 -0.08 -6.17 -24.05
C TRP A 465 0.86 -7.13 -23.33
N GLN A 466 0.98 -8.38 -23.76
CA GLN A 466 1.93 -9.32 -23.18
C GLN A 466 3.38 -8.85 -23.40
N PRO A 467 4.28 -9.03 -22.41
CA PRO A 467 4.09 -9.71 -21.12
C PRO A 467 3.66 -8.77 -19.96
N TRP A 468 2.98 -7.66 -20.24
CA TRP A 468 2.76 -6.54 -19.31
C TRP A 468 1.29 -6.25 -18.98
N ARG A 469 0.41 -7.25 -19.08
CA ARG A 469 -1.04 -7.06 -18.86
C ARG A 469 -1.40 -6.56 -17.45
N ALA A 470 -0.58 -6.84 -16.44
CA ALA A 470 -0.81 -6.30 -15.08
C ALA A 470 -0.62 -4.78 -15.02
N TYR A 471 0.33 -4.25 -15.80
CA TYR A 471 0.56 -2.81 -15.93
C TYR A 471 -0.55 -2.14 -16.74
N ALA A 472 -1.01 -2.79 -17.82
CA ALA A 472 -2.19 -2.33 -18.57
C ALA A 472 -3.41 -2.20 -17.64
N THR A 473 -3.60 -3.17 -16.73
CA THR A 473 -4.65 -3.10 -15.70
C THR A 473 -4.54 -1.86 -14.82
N GLN A 474 -3.33 -1.42 -14.45
CA GLN A 474 -3.15 -0.19 -13.66
C GLN A 474 -3.53 1.07 -14.46
N TYR A 475 -3.20 1.12 -15.75
CA TYR A 475 -3.64 2.21 -16.63
C TYR A 475 -5.16 2.25 -16.80
N LEU A 476 -5.79 1.09 -16.96
CA LEU A 476 -7.26 0.98 -17.05
C LEU A 476 -7.92 1.41 -15.73
N TRP A 477 -7.43 0.95 -14.57
CA TRP A 477 -7.98 1.39 -13.28
C TRP A 477 -7.82 2.89 -13.05
N ALA A 478 -6.76 3.50 -13.57
CA ALA A 478 -6.49 4.93 -13.41
C ALA A 478 -7.45 5.83 -14.19
N THR A 479 -8.30 5.31 -15.08
CA THR A 479 -9.27 6.14 -15.82
C THR A 479 -10.52 6.49 -15.03
N GLY A 480 -10.80 5.79 -13.92
CA GLY A 480 -11.98 6.03 -13.09
C GLY A 480 -11.75 7.03 -11.94
N ASP A 481 -12.82 7.62 -11.44
CA ASP A 481 -12.81 8.49 -10.25
C ASP A 481 -12.97 7.66 -8.97
N HIS A 482 -11.98 6.82 -8.67
CA HIS A 482 -11.96 5.95 -7.49
C HIS A 482 -10.85 6.38 -6.52
N PRO A 483 -11.05 6.30 -5.19
CA PRO A 483 -10.03 6.71 -4.19
C PRO A 483 -8.66 6.06 -4.37
N ILE A 484 -8.58 4.89 -5.02
CA ILE A 484 -7.31 4.21 -5.32
C ILE A 484 -6.40 5.03 -6.26
N ASN A 485 -6.96 5.96 -7.03
CA ASN A 485 -6.25 6.76 -8.02
C ASN A 485 -5.75 8.10 -7.45
N MET A 486 -6.11 8.43 -6.20
CA MET A 486 -5.75 9.68 -5.55
C MET A 486 -4.79 9.45 -4.40
N LEU A 487 -3.75 10.28 -4.31
CA LEU A 487 -2.95 10.37 -3.09
C LEU A 487 -3.80 11.02 -2.00
N PRO A 488 -4.00 10.36 -0.85
CA PRO A 488 -4.75 11.00 0.23
C PRO A 488 -3.98 12.23 0.71
N PRO A 489 -4.68 13.31 1.10
CA PRO A 489 -4.05 14.53 1.55
C PRO A 489 -3.12 14.23 2.74
N SER A 490 -1.95 14.86 2.76
CA SER A 490 -1.07 14.82 3.92
C SER A 490 -1.76 15.57 5.06
N GLY A 491 -2.43 14.85 5.96
CA GLY A 491 -2.93 15.43 7.22
C GLY A 491 -1.80 16.10 8.02
N PRO A 492 -2.12 16.99 8.98
CA PRO A 492 -1.12 17.75 9.73
C PRO A 492 -0.13 16.81 10.44
N GLU A 493 1.17 17.08 10.30
CA GLU A 493 2.22 16.38 11.05
C GLU A 493 1.98 16.56 12.55
N ALA A 494 1.97 15.46 13.32
CA ALA A 494 1.95 15.54 14.77
C ALA A 494 3.23 16.28 15.23
N PRO A 495 3.13 17.27 16.15
CA PRO A 495 4.29 18.07 16.52
C PRO A 495 5.32 17.19 17.24
N ALA A 496 6.54 17.12 16.67
CA ALA A 496 7.69 16.61 17.37
C ALA A 496 7.94 17.48 18.61
N ARG A 497 8.02 16.85 19.80
CA ARG A 497 8.40 17.54 21.03
C ARG A 497 9.82 18.09 20.87
N GLY A 498 9.97 19.41 20.71
CA GLY A 498 11.23 20.12 20.94
C GLY A 498 11.57 21.24 19.96
N ARG A 499 11.40 22.48 20.45
CA ARG A 499 11.94 23.78 20.01
C ARG A 499 11.52 24.32 18.63
N LEU A 500 10.82 25.45 18.71
CA LEU A 500 10.58 26.44 17.65
C LEU A 500 11.91 26.95 17.06
N PRO A 501 11.91 27.28 15.76
CA PRO A 501 12.15 28.69 15.44
C PRO A 501 11.13 29.30 14.46
N CYS A 502 11.19 30.62 14.47
CA CYS A 502 10.35 31.65 13.88
C CYS A 502 10.15 31.56 12.35
N GLU A 503 8.92 31.87 11.96
CA GLU A 503 8.45 32.50 10.71
C GLU A 503 8.97 32.01 9.35
N GLU A 504 8.04 31.48 8.54
CA GLU A 504 7.82 31.98 7.19
C GLU A 504 6.33 31.79 6.81
N ARG A 505 5.65 32.91 6.56
CA ARG A 505 4.23 32.99 6.23
C ARG A 505 4.02 32.63 4.75
N ARG A 506 3.14 31.69 4.44
CA ARG A 506 2.35 31.69 3.20
C ARG A 506 0.91 31.26 3.48
N PHE A 507 0.00 32.11 3.05
CA PHE A 507 -1.46 32.02 3.12
C PHE A 507 -2.02 30.75 2.46
N THR A 508 -2.94 30.04 3.14
CA THR A 508 -4.07 29.35 2.51
C THR A 508 -5.27 29.43 3.47
N MET A 509 -6.31 30.15 3.07
CA MET A 509 -7.55 30.31 3.85
C MET A 509 -8.40 29.04 3.84
N THR A 510 -8.89 28.66 5.01
CA THR A 510 -9.92 27.65 5.26
C THR A 510 -11.25 28.15 4.68
N THR A 511 -11.75 27.55 3.59
CA THR A 511 -13.03 28.01 2.99
C THR A 511 -14.17 27.13 3.49
N THR A 512 -15.00 27.67 4.38
CA THR A 512 -16.33 27.16 4.72
C THR A 512 -17.34 27.78 3.77
N VAL A 513 -18.33 27.05 3.26
CA VAL A 513 -19.43 27.56 2.41
C VAL A 513 -20.75 26.91 2.78
N GLN A 514 -21.88 27.52 2.40
CA GLN A 514 -23.22 27.02 2.73
C GLN A 514 -24.19 27.06 1.53
N THR A 515 -25.21 26.20 1.57
CA THR A 515 -26.35 26.25 0.65
C THR A 515 -27.64 25.81 1.34
N SER A 516 -28.77 25.92 0.67
CA SER A 516 -30.09 25.47 1.16
C SER A 516 -30.64 24.36 0.28
N TRP A 517 -31.29 23.37 0.90
CA TRP A 517 -31.98 22.29 0.21
C TRP A 517 -33.37 22.07 0.80
N ASP A 518 -34.38 22.02 -0.06
CA ASP A 518 -35.77 21.81 0.36
C ASP A 518 -36.03 20.33 0.64
N SER A 519 -36.54 20.03 1.84
CA SER A 519 -36.83 18.66 2.26
C SER A 519 -38.29 18.47 2.68
N PRO A 520 -38.81 17.23 2.69
CA PRO A 520 -40.13 16.92 3.23
C PRO A 520 -40.33 17.26 4.72
N CYS A 521 -39.25 17.55 5.48
CA CYS A 521 -39.33 17.98 6.88
C CYS A 521 -38.99 19.47 7.10
N GLY A 522 -39.04 20.26 6.02
CA GLY A 522 -38.74 21.70 5.97
C GLY A 522 -37.38 22.02 5.32
N PRO A 523 -37.05 23.29 5.09
CA PRO A 523 -35.79 23.66 4.46
C PRO A 523 -34.59 23.30 5.35
N LEU A 524 -33.55 22.73 4.74
CA LEU A 524 -32.29 22.34 5.38
C LEU A 524 -31.16 23.26 4.92
N THR A 525 -30.38 23.78 5.87
CA THR A 525 -29.12 24.48 5.59
C THR A 525 -27.97 23.46 5.60
N LEU A 526 -27.27 23.32 4.48
CA LEU A 526 -26.09 22.48 4.34
C LEU A 526 -24.84 23.35 4.45
N VAL A 527 -23.87 22.94 5.25
CA VAL A 527 -22.59 23.67 5.45
C VAL A 527 -21.46 22.74 5.11
N ALA A 528 -20.60 23.15 4.19
CA ALA A 528 -19.38 22.45 3.81
C ALA A 528 -18.17 23.17 4.39
N ARG A 529 -17.21 22.39 4.90
CA ARG A 529 -15.92 22.92 5.34
C ARG A 529 -14.83 21.98 4.87
N GLU A 530 -13.81 22.53 4.21
CA GLU A 530 -12.63 21.76 3.76
C GLU A 530 -13.03 20.54 2.89
N GLY A 531 -14.11 20.66 2.10
CA GLY A 531 -14.58 19.61 1.19
C GLY A 531 -15.42 18.50 1.82
N ALA A 532 -15.83 18.63 3.10
CA ALA A 532 -16.72 17.69 3.77
C ALA A 532 -17.98 18.38 4.32
N LEU A 533 -19.07 17.63 4.47
CA LEU A 533 -20.31 18.11 5.08
C LEU A 533 -20.04 18.32 6.57
N ALA A 534 -20.03 19.58 7.00
CA ALA A 534 -19.73 19.98 8.37
C ALA A 534 -20.98 20.34 9.16
N GLY A 535 -22.09 20.61 8.48
CA GLY A 535 -23.37 20.93 9.11
C GLY A 535 -24.57 20.61 8.24
N LEU A 536 -25.65 20.15 8.89
CA LEU A 536 -26.98 19.98 8.32
C LEU A 536 -28.00 20.45 9.37
N TYR A 537 -28.58 21.62 9.13
CA TYR A 537 -29.43 22.32 10.11
C TYR A 537 -30.85 22.57 9.60
N MET A 538 -31.87 22.35 10.44
CA MET A 538 -33.25 22.74 10.16
C MET A 538 -33.53 24.19 10.58
N THR A 539 -34.68 24.73 10.17
CA THR A 539 -35.29 25.91 10.79
C THR A 539 -35.49 25.70 12.29
N ASP A 540 -35.00 26.65 13.09
CA ASP A 540 -35.00 26.63 14.57
C ASP A 540 -34.24 25.47 15.23
N HIS A 541 -33.21 24.95 14.55
CA HIS A 541 -32.38 23.87 15.09
C HIS A 541 -31.67 24.30 16.40
N ARG A 542 -31.92 23.56 17.48
CA ARG A 542 -31.25 23.72 18.78
C ARG A 542 -29.74 23.47 18.67
N HIS A 543 -28.92 24.35 19.24
CA HIS A 543 -27.45 24.32 19.14
C HIS A 543 -26.89 24.59 17.73
N ARG A 544 -27.68 25.19 16.83
CA ARG A 544 -27.19 25.76 15.58
C ARG A 544 -26.12 26.84 15.86
N PRO A 545 -24.94 26.78 15.23
CA PRO A 545 -23.95 27.85 15.32
C PRO A 545 -24.46 29.17 14.72
N ALA A 546 -23.78 30.28 15.05
CA ALA A 546 -24.09 31.59 14.49
C ALA A 546 -23.90 31.61 12.97
N LEU A 547 -24.78 32.28 12.22
CA LEU A 547 -24.82 32.23 10.74
C LEU A 547 -23.51 32.69 10.10
N GLU A 548 -22.77 33.58 10.77
CA GLU A 548 -21.47 34.10 10.34
C GLU A 548 -20.40 33.00 10.24
N THR A 549 -20.62 31.86 10.92
CA THR A 549 -19.70 30.71 10.89
C THR A 549 -19.89 29.79 9.69
N PHE A 550 -20.97 29.98 8.90
CA PHE A 550 -21.33 29.10 7.80
C PHE A 550 -20.66 29.47 6.47
N GLY A 551 -19.93 30.58 6.43
CA GLY A 551 -19.24 31.05 5.23
C GLY A 551 -20.20 31.62 4.16
N PRO A 552 -19.67 32.02 2.99
CA PRO A 552 -20.49 32.54 1.90
C PRO A 552 -21.48 31.49 1.39
N TRP A 553 -22.62 31.98 0.91
CA TRP A 553 -23.64 31.17 0.27
C TRP A 553 -23.21 30.82 -1.17
N VAL A 554 -23.47 29.59 -1.59
CA VAL A 554 -23.20 29.07 -2.95
C VAL A 554 -24.46 28.44 -3.54
N GLU A 555 -24.58 28.50 -4.87
CA GLU A 555 -25.75 27.97 -5.58
C GLU A 555 -25.82 26.43 -5.45
N PRO A 556 -27.03 25.84 -5.35
CA PRO A 556 -27.19 24.39 -5.37
C PRO A 556 -26.55 23.77 -6.63
N GLY A 557 -25.52 22.93 -6.44
CA GLY A 557 -24.78 22.27 -7.52
C GLY A 557 -23.41 22.88 -7.84
N GLU A 558 -23.05 24.04 -7.31
CA GLU A 558 -21.74 24.67 -7.51
C GLU A 558 -20.61 23.89 -6.81
N LEU A 559 -20.92 23.27 -5.67
CA LEU A 559 -20.03 22.36 -4.98
C LEU A 559 -20.49 20.90 -5.23
N PRO A 560 -19.63 20.02 -5.80
CA PRO A 560 -19.98 18.61 -6.04
C PRO A 560 -20.48 17.88 -4.79
N LEU A 561 -19.95 18.23 -3.61
CA LEU A 561 -20.42 17.71 -2.33
C LEU A 561 -21.90 18.03 -2.06
N PHE A 562 -22.36 19.24 -2.36
CA PHE A 562 -23.76 19.59 -2.12
C PHE A 562 -24.70 18.87 -3.09
N ALA A 563 -24.28 18.68 -4.34
CA ALA A 563 -25.03 17.87 -5.30
C ALA A 563 -25.19 16.42 -4.80
N ASP A 564 -24.10 15.79 -4.35
CA ASP A 564 -24.12 14.43 -3.79
C ASP A 564 -24.99 14.33 -2.52
N VAL A 565 -24.83 15.27 -1.58
CA VAL A 565 -25.66 15.32 -0.36
C VAL A 565 -27.15 15.46 -0.71
N SER A 566 -27.50 16.34 -1.64
CA SER A 566 -28.88 16.53 -2.10
C SER A 566 -29.44 15.30 -2.83
N GLU A 567 -28.64 14.62 -3.66
CA GLU A 567 -29.04 13.38 -4.33
C GLU A 567 -29.32 12.27 -3.31
N GLN A 568 -28.42 12.08 -2.34
CA GLN A 568 -28.59 11.07 -1.30
C GLN A 568 -29.75 11.38 -0.35
N LEU A 569 -29.99 12.66 -0.01
CA LEU A 569 -31.17 13.07 0.75
C LEU A 569 -32.45 12.81 -0.04
N THR A 570 -32.45 13.06 -1.36
CA THR A 570 -33.59 12.76 -2.24
C THR A 570 -33.89 11.26 -2.24
N ALA A 571 -32.87 10.42 -2.46
CA ALA A 571 -33.02 8.96 -2.41
C ALA A 571 -33.47 8.45 -1.03
N TYR A 572 -32.98 9.06 0.05
CA TYR A 572 -33.39 8.72 1.42
C TYR A 572 -34.87 9.01 1.63
N PHE A 573 -35.35 10.20 1.26
CA PHE A 573 -36.75 10.58 1.42
C PHE A 573 -37.71 9.89 0.43
N ALA A 574 -37.18 9.38 -0.69
CA ALA A 574 -37.91 8.48 -1.59
C ALA A 574 -38.05 7.06 -1.04
N GLY A 575 -37.27 6.69 -0.01
CA GLY A 575 -37.23 5.33 0.55
C GLY A 575 -36.29 4.38 -0.20
N ASP A 576 -35.56 4.87 -1.21
CA ASP A 576 -34.63 4.10 -2.03
C ASP A 576 -33.26 3.90 -1.35
N ARG A 577 -33.00 4.64 -0.25
CA ARG A 577 -31.74 4.64 0.48
C ARG A 577 -31.97 4.65 1.98
N THR A 578 -31.23 3.79 2.69
CA THR A 578 -31.29 3.66 4.16
C THR A 578 -30.01 4.12 4.88
N ALA A 579 -28.93 4.41 4.14
CA ALA A 579 -27.63 4.84 4.65
C ALA A 579 -27.00 5.92 3.76
N PHE A 580 -26.25 6.85 4.36
CA PHE A 580 -25.54 7.92 3.67
C PHE A 580 -24.06 7.61 3.53
N ASP A 581 -23.48 7.94 2.38
CA ASP A 581 -22.05 7.80 2.07
C ASP A 581 -21.52 9.15 1.58
N VAL A 582 -21.63 10.17 2.43
CA VAL A 582 -21.14 11.52 2.16
C VAL A 582 -19.96 11.83 3.09
N PRO A 583 -18.90 12.54 2.64
CA PRO A 583 -17.79 12.92 3.51
C PRO A 583 -18.25 13.78 4.70
N LEU A 584 -17.98 13.35 5.94
CA LEU A 584 -18.40 14.06 7.16
C LEU A 584 -17.25 14.81 7.84
N GLY A 585 -17.40 16.12 8.02
CA GLY A 585 -16.47 17.02 8.72
C GLY A 585 -16.87 17.25 10.18
N LEU A 586 -16.93 16.18 10.99
CA LEU A 586 -17.42 16.25 12.38
C LEU A 586 -16.42 16.95 13.33
N ALA A 587 -16.64 18.24 13.59
CA ALA A 587 -15.86 19.01 14.57
C ALA A 587 -16.44 18.87 16.00
N GLY A 588 -15.76 18.09 16.85
CA GLY A 588 -16.16 17.89 18.25
C GLY A 588 -15.04 17.29 19.09
N THR A 589 -15.28 17.11 20.39
CA THR A 589 -14.34 16.39 21.27
C THR A 589 -14.25 14.92 20.86
N PRO A 590 -13.16 14.21 21.22
CA PRO A 590 -13.04 12.78 20.92
C PRO A 590 -14.22 11.93 21.44
N PHE A 591 -14.82 12.33 22.57
CA PHE A 591 -16.02 11.68 23.08
C PHE A 591 -17.24 11.91 22.18
N GLN A 592 -17.45 13.14 21.72
CA GLN A 592 -18.55 13.47 20.81
C GLN A 592 -18.43 12.73 19.48
N GLN A 593 -17.23 12.68 18.90
CA GLN A 593 -16.98 11.95 17.66
C GLN A 593 -17.27 10.46 17.79
N ARG A 594 -16.91 9.83 18.91
CA ARG A 594 -17.29 8.42 19.19
C ARG A 594 -18.80 8.23 19.29
N VAL A 595 -19.49 9.14 19.98
CA VAL A 595 -20.96 9.10 20.07
C VAL A 595 -21.57 9.23 18.68
N TRP A 596 -21.14 10.19 17.86
CA TRP A 596 -21.67 10.41 16.52
C TRP A 596 -21.38 9.25 15.57
N SER A 597 -20.21 8.62 15.68
CA SER A 597 -19.91 7.38 14.95
C SER A 597 -20.88 6.26 15.33
N ALA A 598 -21.11 6.05 16.63
CA ALA A 598 -22.04 5.02 17.11
C ALA A 598 -23.50 5.29 16.73
N LEU A 599 -23.89 6.56 16.50
CA LEU A 599 -25.22 6.88 15.96
C LEU A 599 -25.39 6.31 14.55
N CYS A 600 -24.37 6.40 13.70
CA CYS A 600 -24.42 5.88 12.33
C CYS A 600 -24.56 4.35 12.27
N ASP A 601 -24.21 3.65 13.35
CA ASP A 601 -24.37 2.20 13.48
C ASP A 601 -25.80 1.76 13.86
N ILE A 602 -26.68 2.70 14.25
CA ILE A 602 -28.08 2.39 14.57
C ILE A 602 -28.83 2.08 13.25
N PRO A 603 -29.41 0.88 13.06
CA PRO A 603 -30.06 0.54 11.80
C PRO A 603 -31.24 1.44 11.43
N TYR A 604 -31.53 1.53 10.13
CA TYR A 604 -32.68 2.29 9.61
C TYR A 604 -34.01 1.74 10.14
N GLY A 605 -34.87 2.62 10.67
CA GLY A 605 -36.16 2.24 11.26
C GLY A 605 -36.09 1.71 12.71
N GLU A 606 -34.88 1.43 13.20
CA GLU A 606 -34.63 1.00 14.57
C GLU A 606 -34.36 2.17 15.51
N THR A 607 -34.57 1.94 16.80
CA THR A 607 -34.32 2.93 17.85
C THR A 607 -33.56 2.33 19.00
N VAL A 608 -32.65 3.10 19.59
CA VAL A 608 -31.86 2.72 20.77
C VAL A 608 -32.09 3.74 21.89
N SER A 609 -32.01 3.33 23.14
CA SER A 609 -32.06 4.27 24.27
C SER A 609 -30.69 4.92 24.53
N TYR A 610 -30.69 6.08 25.21
CA TYR A 610 -29.43 6.71 25.66
C TYR A 610 -28.58 5.81 26.56
N GLY A 611 -29.20 4.89 27.32
CA GLY A 611 -28.50 3.94 28.18
C GLY A 611 -27.83 2.82 27.37
N GLU A 612 -28.55 2.25 26.41
CA GLU A 612 -28.02 1.23 25.50
C GLU A 612 -26.88 1.78 24.64
N LEU A 613 -27.03 3.00 24.11
CA LEU A 613 -25.95 3.65 23.36
C LEU A 613 -24.71 3.91 24.23
N ALA A 614 -24.91 4.26 25.51
CA ALA A 614 -23.81 4.40 26.46
C ALA A 614 -23.12 3.05 26.76
N ALA A 615 -23.87 1.96 26.82
CA ALA A 615 -23.33 0.61 26.98
C ALA A 615 -22.52 0.16 25.76
N VAL A 616 -23.00 0.42 24.54
CA VAL A 616 -22.27 0.17 23.28
C VAL A 616 -20.93 0.91 23.25
N LEU A 617 -20.87 2.11 23.81
CA LEU A 617 -19.65 2.91 23.93
C LEU A 617 -18.72 2.49 25.09
N GLY A 618 -19.03 1.39 25.78
CA GLY A 618 -18.26 0.90 26.93
C GLY A 618 -18.41 1.75 28.20
N GLN A 619 -19.46 2.57 28.30
CA GLN A 619 -19.70 3.47 29.43
C GLN A 619 -21.15 3.38 29.95
N PRO A 620 -21.58 2.23 30.53
CA PRO A 620 -22.98 1.96 30.88
C PRO A 620 -23.64 2.92 31.92
N GLY A 621 -22.91 3.88 32.49
CA GLY A 621 -23.46 4.95 33.35
C GLY A 621 -23.52 6.35 32.70
N ALA A 622 -23.09 6.51 31.45
CA ALA A 622 -22.86 7.82 30.82
C ALA A 622 -24.04 8.35 29.99
N SER A 623 -25.26 7.87 30.21
CA SER A 623 -26.46 8.22 29.40
C SER A 623 -26.68 9.73 29.28
N ARG A 624 -26.45 10.50 30.35
CA ARG A 624 -26.54 11.97 30.33
C ARG A 624 -25.48 12.63 29.45
N ALA A 625 -24.24 12.12 29.48
CA ALA A 625 -23.14 12.64 28.66
C ALA A 625 -23.36 12.30 27.18
N VAL A 626 -23.82 11.09 26.89
CA VAL A 626 -24.24 10.67 25.54
C VAL A 626 -25.39 11.53 25.03
N GLY A 627 -26.38 11.85 25.87
CA GLY A 627 -27.46 12.77 25.52
C GLY A 627 -26.99 14.17 25.14
N LEU A 628 -26.03 14.73 25.90
CA LEU A 628 -25.42 16.03 25.60
C LEU A 628 -24.58 16.00 24.30
N ALA A 629 -23.89 14.89 24.02
CA ALA A 629 -23.13 14.71 22.78
C ALA A 629 -24.05 14.52 21.56
N ASN A 630 -25.11 13.72 21.69
CA ASN A 630 -26.13 13.51 20.67
C ASN A 630 -26.82 14.83 20.30
N GLY A 631 -27.16 15.65 21.29
CA GLY A 631 -27.78 16.97 21.06
C GLY A 631 -26.86 17.99 20.39
N LYS A 632 -25.54 17.75 20.38
CA LYS A 632 -24.54 18.61 19.70
C LYS A 632 -24.17 18.08 18.31
N ASN A 633 -24.85 17.06 17.79
CA ASN A 633 -24.62 16.56 16.44
C ASN A 633 -24.84 17.68 15.41
N PRO A 634 -23.81 18.09 14.65
CA PRO A 634 -23.94 19.18 13.69
C PRO A 634 -24.59 18.74 12.37
N ILE A 635 -24.70 17.44 12.09
CA ILE A 635 -25.15 16.91 10.80
C ILE A 635 -26.38 16.00 11.01
N SER A 636 -27.54 16.60 11.30
CA SER A 636 -28.76 15.83 11.56
C SER A 636 -29.25 15.05 10.33
N ILE A 637 -30.07 14.02 10.54
CA ILE A 637 -30.56 13.07 9.52
C ILE A 637 -29.44 12.14 8.99
N VAL A 638 -28.34 12.70 8.48
CA VAL A 638 -27.18 11.95 7.98
C VAL A 638 -26.46 11.22 9.12
N VAL A 639 -26.18 11.92 10.22
CA VAL A 639 -25.86 11.29 11.51
C VAL A 639 -27.19 11.15 12.27
N PRO A 640 -27.74 9.92 12.44
CA PRO A 640 -29.16 9.72 12.73
C PRO A 640 -29.49 9.87 14.23
N CYS A 641 -29.26 11.07 14.76
CA CYS A 641 -29.55 11.41 16.16
C CYS A 641 -31.05 11.34 16.54
N HIS A 642 -31.96 11.25 15.55
CA HIS A 642 -33.40 11.01 15.76
C HIS A 642 -33.72 9.57 16.19
N ARG A 643 -32.81 8.61 15.97
CA ARG A 643 -33.01 7.20 16.37
C ARG A 643 -32.78 6.91 17.85
N VAL A 644 -32.27 7.88 18.61
CA VAL A 644 -32.03 7.72 20.06
C VAL A 644 -33.24 8.18 20.87
N ILE A 645 -33.76 7.37 21.78
CA ILE A 645 -34.96 7.66 22.58
C ILE A 645 -34.73 7.49 24.09
N GLY A 646 -35.71 7.87 24.91
CA GLY A 646 -35.69 7.59 26.34
C GLY A 646 -35.88 6.10 26.64
N ALA A 647 -35.36 5.61 27.77
CA ALA A 647 -35.47 4.19 28.16
C ALA A 647 -36.92 3.69 28.33
N ASN A 648 -37.87 4.60 28.56
CA ASN A 648 -39.31 4.33 28.61
C ASN A 648 -40.02 4.47 27.24
N GLY A 649 -39.27 4.57 26.15
CA GLY A 649 -39.81 4.80 24.80
C GLY A 649 -40.20 6.25 24.51
N SER A 650 -40.00 7.19 25.45
CA SER A 650 -40.35 8.60 25.23
C SER A 650 -39.43 9.29 24.21
N LEU A 651 -40.04 10.10 23.33
CA LEU A 651 -39.29 10.96 22.41
C LEU A 651 -38.76 12.17 23.19
N THR A 652 -37.46 12.18 23.45
CA THR A 652 -36.76 13.28 24.10
C THR A 652 -35.55 13.71 23.27
N GLY A 653 -35.11 14.97 23.41
CA GLY A 653 -33.83 15.45 22.89
C GLY A 653 -33.59 15.25 21.39
N TYR A 654 -34.06 16.18 20.55
CA TYR A 654 -33.68 16.26 19.14
C TYR A 654 -33.54 17.71 18.68
N GLY A 655 -32.45 17.99 17.96
CA GLY A 655 -32.07 19.35 17.55
C GLY A 655 -33.11 20.02 16.66
N GLY A 656 -33.77 19.25 15.79
CA GLY A 656 -34.83 19.74 14.89
C GLY A 656 -36.26 19.73 15.48
N GLY A 657 -36.44 19.49 16.78
CA GLY A 657 -37.77 19.46 17.42
C GLY A 657 -38.46 18.09 17.44
N LEU A 658 -39.32 17.85 18.44
CA LEU A 658 -39.89 16.51 18.69
C LEU A 658 -40.88 16.06 17.61
N ASP A 659 -41.56 16.99 16.93
CA ASP A 659 -42.49 16.65 15.84
C ASP A 659 -41.74 16.11 14.62
N ARG A 660 -40.63 16.75 14.21
CA ARG A 660 -39.72 16.23 13.17
C ARG A 660 -39.15 14.87 13.54
N LYS A 661 -38.74 14.69 14.81
CA LYS A 661 -38.23 13.39 15.30
C LYS A 661 -39.28 12.29 15.15
N ARG A 662 -40.52 12.57 15.58
CA ARG A 662 -41.64 11.62 15.49
C ARG A 662 -41.94 11.27 14.03
N TRP A 663 -41.93 12.28 13.17
CA TRP A 663 -42.17 12.11 11.75
C TRP A 663 -41.07 11.27 11.07
N LEU A 664 -39.79 11.59 11.28
CA LEU A 664 -38.66 10.82 10.74
C LEU A 664 -38.69 9.35 11.17
N LEU A 665 -38.98 9.07 12.45
CA LEU A 665 -39.13 7.69 12.93
C LEU A 665 -40.34 6.98 12.32
N GLY A 666 -41.43 7.70 12.07
CA GLY A 666 -42.59 7.17 11.35
C GLY A 666 -42.24 6.85 9.89
N PHE A 667 -41.58 7.78 9.21
CA PHE A 667 -41.10 7.66 7.84
C PHE A 667 -40.20 6.43 7.66
N GLU A 668 -39.18 6.28 8.51
CA GLU A 668 -38.26 5.13 8.44
C GLU A 668 -38.96 3.78 8.73
N ARG A 669 -40.09 3.80 9.43
CA ARG A 669 -40.93 2.62 9.71
C ARG A 669 -42.04 2.41 8.68
N GLY A 670 -42.00 3.12 7.54
CA GLY A 670 -42.96 2.97 6.44
C GLY A 670 -44.32 3.63 6.67
N ARG A 671 -44.45 4.56 7.63
CA ARG A 671 -45.68 5.34 7.84
C ARG A 671 -45.62 6.61 6.99
N THR A 672 -46.29 6.61 5.84
CA THR A 672 -46.40 7.76 4.92
C THR A 672 -47.55 8.69 5.34
N GLN A 673 -47.28 9.61 6.26
CA GLN A 673 -48.10 10.82 6.41
C GLN A 673 -47.24 12.06 6.11
N PRO A 674 -47.75 13.05 5.37
CA PRO A 674 -47.03 14.30 5.16
C PRO A 674 -46.85 15.04 6.48
N MET A 675 -45.69 15.66 6.67
CA MET A 675 -45.44 16.53 7.82
C MET A 675 -46.25 17.83 7.61
N LEU A 676 -47.15 18.16 8.54
CA LEU A 676 -47.75 19.50 8.60
C LEU A 676 -46.65 20.45 9.09
N ILE A 677 -46.08 21.23 8.15
CA ILE A 677 -45.01 22.20 8.41
C ILE A 677 -45.59 23.47 9.04
#